data_AF-A0A1I4XI23-F1
#
_entry.id   AF-A0A1I4XI23-F1
#
_cell.length_a   1.000
_cell.length_b   1.000
_cell.length_c   1.000
_cell.angle_alpha   90.00
_cell.angle_beta   90.00
_cell.angle_gamma   90.00
#
_symmetry.space_group_name_H-M   'P 1'
#
loop_
_entity.id
_entity.type
_entity.pdbx_description
1 polymer ?
#
loop_
_entity_poly.entity_id
_entity_poly.type
_entity_poly.pdbx_seq_one_letter_code
_entity_poly.pdbx_strand_id
1 'polypeptide(L)'
;MTDHSSLDPRTPVLVGVGQASDRVDDPGYRQLSAVGLAAEAARAALADTAADPAALGAAIDTVAGVRQFEISTPGASAPLGRSDNYPRSVAARVGAVPGRAILEVSGGQSPQHLVTELARTIAEGRSEVALAFGSEAISTARRLAGAEDAPDFTEHVGGDLEDRGFGLKGLMSRHLASHGLTDAPSQYALFDNARRARLGQSREEYALTMGELFAPFTKVAANNPHAAAPVERSARELATPTERNRPIADPYTRFLVARDQVNQGAAVLLMSVAAARWLGVAQDRWVFLHGHADLRERELMDRADLSAAPASVLAVRHALEVAGRTLDEITTLDLYSCFPIAVSAVCDGLGLAPDDPRGLTLTGGLPFFGGAGNNYSMHAVAETVTRLRAEPGAFGLVGANGGTLSKYSAGIYSTTPTGWRADRSAELQAGIDGWDAPVEALQADGPATVETWTVKHGRNGSRTGVVVGRLEADGRRFVAMTHRDDEEILELLTTGEPVGSRVHVRSFGFGNRVTTTGSRMDELFPPRPAVLRDDYEHVLVRRDGHLLEVTINRPQARNSLHPAANDELDEVFDAYFADPDLWVAILTGAGDKAFSAGNDLVYSASGKPMWVPKNGFAGLTGRRDMTKPVIAAVNGFAMGGGCEIALACHLVVADDTATFALSEVKVGLVAGAGGLVRLPRTVPPTVATEMILTGRRVTATEAHGYGLVNRVVPAGTALEGARELAAEILDGSPTSVRASLQIMNETAGITDTVDAVHHPSPALDELLLSEDGAEGVRAFAEKRRPVWRNR
;
A
#
# COMPACT_ATOMS: atom_id res chain seq x y z
N MET A 1 -8.04 -44.77 28.57
CA MET A 1 -7.05 -43.88 29.23
C MET A 1 -6.00 -43.57 28.19
N THR A 2 -5.92 -42.32 27.74
CA THR A 2 -4.93 -41.89 26.76
C THR A 2 -3.56 -41.84 27.45
N ASP A 3 -2.54 -42.49 26.89
CA ASP A 3 -1.21 -42.53 27.51
C ASP A 3 -0.43 -41.26 27.17
N HIS A 4 -0.30 -40.36 28.16
CA HIS A 4 0.50 -39.15 28.05
C HIS A 4 1.95 -39.34 28.51
N SER A 5 2.31 -40.50 29.06
CA SER A 5 3.61 -40.72 29.73
C SER A 5 4.80 -40.73 28.76
N SER A 6 4.55 -41.00 27.47
CA SER A 6 5.55 -41.11 26.40
C SER A 6 5.81 -39.81 25.63
N LEU A 7 5.11 -38.70 25.94
CA LEU A 7 5.30 -37.41 25.26
C LEU A 7 6.65 -36.77 25.62
N ASP A 8 7.34 -36.19 24.64
CA ASP A 8 8.49 -35.30 24.89
C ASP A 8 8.04 -34.19 25.86
N PRO A 9 8.72 -33.96 26.98
CA PRO A 9 8.39 -32.91 27.94
C PRO A 9 8.24 -31.51 27.32
N ARG A 10 8.91 -31.23 26.20
CA ARG A 10 8.85 -29.97 25.44
C ARG A 10 7.71 -29.91 24.42
N THR A 11 6.87 -30.94 24.33
CA THR A 11 5.71 -30.91 23.43
C THR A 11 4.81 -29.73 23.80
N PRO A 12 4.48 -28.83 22.86
CA PRO A 12 3.61 -27.71 23.12
C PRO A 12 2.15 -28.14 23.20
N VAL A 13 1.41 -27.56 24.13
CA VAL A 13 0.00 -27.82 24.38
C VAL A 13 -0.74 -26.53 24.72
N LEU A 14 -1.90 -26.32 24.11
CA LEU A 14 -2.83 -25.26 24.49
C LEU A 14 -3.61 -25.73 25.71
N VAL A 15 -3.53 -24.96 26.80
CA VAL A 15 -4.04 -25.35 28.11
C VAL A 15 -5.13 -24.42 28.63
N GLY A 16 -5.22 -23.20 28.11
CA GLY A 16 -6.19 -22.20 28.54
C GLY A 16 -6.59 -21.29 27.39
N VAL A 17 -7.89 -21.01 27.26
CA VAL A 17 -8.42 -20.07 26.27
C VAL A 17 -9.41 -19.12 26.93
N GLY A 18 -9.42 -17.86 26.49
CA GLY A 18 -10.25 -16.84 27.11
C GLY A 18 -10.73 -15.80 26.12
N GLN A 19 -11.95 -15.33 26.34
CA GLN A 19 -12.62 -14.32 25.51
C GLN A 19 -13.24 -13.25 26.40
N ALA A 20 -13.24 -12.01 25.93
CA ALA A 20 -13.84 -10.87 26.59
C ALA A 20 -14.57 -9.98 25.57
N SER A 21 -15.64 -9.34 26.02
CA SER A 21 -16.42 -8.38 25.24
C SER A 21 -16.98 -7.30 26.16
N ASP A 22 -17.09 -6.07 25.67
CA ASP A 22 -17.60 -4.92 26.45
C ASP A 22 -18.44 -3.99 25.56
N ARG A 23 -19.70 -4.34 25.26
CA ARG A 23 -20.51 -3.59 24.28
C ARG A 23 -21.01 -2.28 24.88
N VAL A 24 -20.96 -1.22 24.08
CA VAL A 24 -21.34 0.14 24.48
C VAL A 24 -22.82 0.30 24.87
N ASP A 25 -23.68 -0.59 24.37
CA ASP A 25 -25.13 -0.56 24.63
C ASP A 25 -25.55 -1.54 25.75
N ASP A 26 -24.62 -2.33 26.30
CA ASP A 26 -24.93 -3.26 27.39
C ASP A 26 -25.10 -2.49 28.72
N PRO A 27 -26.08 -2.84 29.59
CA PRO A 27 -26.30 -2.16 30.87
C PRO A 27 -25.10 -2.12 31.84
N GLY A 28 -24.10 -2.99 31.60
CA GLY A 28 -22.87 -3.09 32.39
C GLY A 28 -21.61 -2.65 31.65
N TYR A 29 -21.72 -1.84 30.59
CA TYR A 29 -20.59 -1.33 29.81
C TYR A 29 -19.50 -0.71 30.71
N ARG A 30 -18.28 -1.23 30.62
CA ARG A 30 -17.15 -0.96 31.53
C ARG A 30 -16.16 0.07 31.00
N GLN A 31 -16.28 0.50 29.74
CA GLN A 31 -15.36 1.43 29.09
C GLN A 31 -13.91 0.93 29.08
N LEU A 32 -13.70 -0.36 28.82
CA LEU A 32 -12.36 -0.93 28.82
C LEU A 32 -11.50 -0.40 27.66
N SER A 33 -10.23 -0.13 27.95
CA SER A 33 -9.20 0.07 26.94
C SER A 33 -8.87 -1.23 26.20
N ALA A 34 -8.14 -1.14 25.09
CA ALA A 34 -7.64 -2.33 24.40
C ALA A 34 -6.80 -3.21 25.34
N VAL A 35 -5.92 -2.60 26.15
CA VAL A 35 -5.16 -3.30 27.19
C VAL A 35 -6.09 -4.00 28.20
N GLY A 36 -7.13 -3.30 28.67
CA GLY A 36 -8.11 -3.84 29.62
C GLY A 36 -8.85 -5.06 29.06
N LEU A 37 -9.31 -5.00 27.82
CA LEU A 37 -9.98 -6.12 27.14
C LEU A 37 -9.08 -7.34 26.99
N ALA A 38 -7.82 -7.15 26.59
CA ALA A 38 -6.87 -8.25 26.48
C ALA A 38 -6.51 -8.85 27.84
N ALA A 39 -6.40 -8.02 28.89
CA ALA A 39 -6.18 -8.50 30.24
C ALA A 39 -7.35 -9.33 30.78
N GLU A 40 -8.60 -8.94 30.50
CA GLU A 40 -9.78 -9.73 30.84
C GLU A 40 -9.79 -11.09 30.12
N ALA A 41 -9.50 -11.10 28.83
CA ALA A 41 -9.37 -12.34 28.06
C ALA A 41 -8.23 -13.23 28.58
N ALA A 42 -7.09 -12.64 28.93
CA ALA A 42 -5.96 -13.36 29.51
C ALA A 42 -6.30 -13.96 30.89
N ARG A 43 -7.00 -13.23 31.77
CA ARG A 43 -7.50 -13.77 33.05
C ARG A 43 -8.46 -14.94 32.82
N ALA A 44 -9.35 -14.84 31.85
CA ALA A 44 -10.24 -15.94 31.48
C ALA A 44 -9.45 -17.17 31.00
N ALA A 45 -8.40 -16.97 30.19
CA ALA A 45 -7.53 -18.05 29.73
C ALA A 45 -6.76 -18.73 30.89
N LEU A 46 -6.27 -17.97 31.87
CA LEU A 46 -5.65 -18.53 33.07
C LEU A 46 -6.65 -19.34 33.90
N ALA A 47 -7.85 -18.79 34.12
CA ALA A 47 -8.90 -19.47 34.89
C ALA A 47 -9.40 -20.76 34.20
N ASP A 48 -9.45 -20.79 32.87
CA ASP A 48 -9.87 -21.95 32.07
C ASP A 48 -8.97 -23.19 32.24
N THR A 49 -7.72 -23.00 32.70
CA THR A 49 -6.81 -24.12 33.02
C THR A 49 -7.24 -24.93 34.25
N ALA A 50 -8.10 -24.34 35.10
CA ALA A 50 -8.44 -24.83 36.45
C ALA A 50 -7.24 -25.00 37.43
N ALA A 51 -6.05 -24.51 37.08
CA ALA A 51 -4.91 -24.39 37.98
C ALA A 51 -4.87 -22.99 38.65
N ASP A 52 -3.96 -22.78 39.60
CA ASP A 52 -3.84 -21.50 40.33
C ASP A 52 -3.42 -20.36 39.38
N PRO A 53 -4.31 -19.36 39.12
CA PRO A 53 -4.00 -18.27 38.20
C PRO A 53 -2.78 -17.44 38.59
N ALA A 54 -2.47 -17.33 39.90
CA ALA A 54 -1.31 -16.58 40.36
C ALA A 54 0.00 -17.31 40.01
N ALA A 55 0.05 -18.63 40.24
CA ALA A 55 1.19 -19.46 39.85
C ALA A 55 1.38 -19.47 38.33
N LEU A 56 0.29 -19.57 37.56
CA LEU A 56 0.33 -19.52 36.10
C LEU A 56 0.85 -18.16 35.60
N GLY A 57 0.31 -17.05 36.13
CA GLY A 57 0.74 -15.70 35.79
C GLY A 57 2.24 -15.50 36.00
N ALA A 58 2.73 -15.90 37.18
CA ALA A 58 4.15 -15.82 37.53
C ALA A 58 5.06 -16.71 36.66
N ALA A 59 4.52 -17.79 36.09
CA ALA A 59 5.27 -18.72 35.25
C ALA A 59 5.38 -18.28 33.78
N ILE A 60 4.57 -17.34 33.30
CA ILE A 60 4.62 -16.85 31.92
C ILE A 60 5.98 -16.19 31.64
N ASP A 61 6.77 -16.82 30.77
CA ASP A 61 8.08 -16.33 30.36
C ASP A 61 8.04 -15.55 29.03
N THR A 62 7.01 -15.76 28.22
CA THR A 62 6.84 -15.13 26.90
C THR A 62 5.42 -14.61 26.72
N VAL A 63 5.27 -13.36 26.27
CA VAL A 63 3.97 -12.79 25.87
C VAL A 63 4.01 -12.30 24.43
N ALA A 64 2.92 -12.52 23.69
CA ALA A 64 2.76 -12.05 22.32
C ALA A 64 1.43 -11.34 22.11
N GLY A 65 1.49 -10.06 21.77
CA GLY A 65 0.33 -9.22 21.48
C GLY A 65 0.08 -9.09 19.98
N VAL A 66 -1.17 -9.26 19.56
CA VAL A 66 -1.66 -8.89 18.23
C VAL A 66 -1.90 -7.38 18.19
N ARG A 67 -1.39 -6.73 17.15
CA ARG A 67 -1.43 -5.28 16.97
C ARG A 67 -2.86 -4.76 16.77
N GLN A 68 -3.23 -3.72 17.51
CA GLN A 68 -4.52 -3.03 17.35
C GLN A 68 -4.54 -2.09 16.14
N PHE A 69 -5.72 -1.72 15.66
CA PHE A 69 -5.87 -0.74 14.57
C PHE A 69 -5.23 0.62 14.89
N GLU A 70 -5.33 1.10 16.13
CA GLU A 70 -4.73 2.36 16.60
C GLU A 70 -3.19 2.38 16.62
N ILE A 71 -2.56 1.21 16.37
CA ILE A 71 -1.11 1.05 16.21
C ILE A 71 -0.74 0.23 14.96
N SER A 72 -1.67 0.05 14.02
CA SER A 72 -1.48 -0.81 12.82
C SER A 72 -0.92 -0.10 11.59
N THR A 73 -0.93 1.23 11.58
CA THR A 73 -0.39 2.02 10.45
C THR A 73 0.39 3.23 10.94
N PRO A 74 1.36 3.73 10.16
CA PRO A 74 1.98 5.03 10.42
C PRO A 74 0.92 6.12 10.52
N GLY A 75 0.94 6.90 11.60
CA GLY A 75 -0.01 7.99 11.81
C GLY A 75 -1.43 7.56 12.23
N ALA A 76 -1.66 6.29 12.58
CA ALA A 76 -2.92 5.85 13.18
C ALA A 76 -3.27 6.71 14.41
N SER A 77 -4.54 7.11 14.49
CA SER A 77 -5.05 7.95 15.58
C SER A 77 -5.47 7.09 16.77
N ALA A 78 -5.00 7.44 17.96
CA ALA A 78 -5.42 6.88 19.25
C ALA A 78 -6.02 8.03 20.08
N PRO A 79 -7.29 8.41 19.84
CA PRO A 79 -7.88 9.62 20.42
C PRO A 79 -8.06 9.56 21.95
N LEU A 80 -8.03 8.37 22.53
CA LEU A 80 -8.07 8.15 23.99
C LEU A 80 -6.71 7.74 24.56
N GLY A 81 -5.60 7.92 23.83
CA GLY A 81 -4.30 7.42 24.25
C GLY A 81 -4.10 5.92 23.97
N ARG A 82 -2.86 5.44 24.15
CA ARG A 82 -2.46 4.04 23.92
C ARG A 82 -1.28 3.63 24.78
N SER A 83 -1.05 2.33 24.94
CA SER A 83 0.17 1.80 25.55
C SER A 83 1.35 1.88 24.57
N ASP A 84 2.52 2.31 25.06
CA ASP A 84 3.79 2.21 24.32
C ASP A 84 4.39 0.80 24.30
N ASN A 85 3.92 -0.07 25.20
CA ASN A 85 4.30 -1.48 25.29
C ASN A 85 3.08 -2.34 25.63
N TYR A 86 2.18 -2.46 24.66
CA TYR A 86 0.92 -3.21 24.79
C TYR A 86 1.11 -4.61 25.40
N PRO A 87 2.07 -5.45 24.95
CA PRO A 87 2.23 -6.78 25.52
C PRO A 87 2.60 -6.77 27.02
N ARG A 88 3.50 -5.89 27.46
CA ARG A 88 3.88 -5.79 28.88
C ARG A 88 2.79 -5.16 29.74
N SER A 89 2.05 -4.20 29.21
CA SER A 89 0.84 -3.64 29.83
C SER A 89 -0.19 -4.72 30.18
N VAL A 90 -0.40 -5.69 29.27
CA VAL A 90 -1.30 -6.83 29.53
C VAL A 90 -0.67 -7.82 30.51
N ALA A 91 0.62 -8.16 30.33
CA ALA A 91 1.34 -9.08 31.21
C ALA A 91 1.26 -8.65 32.69
N ALA A 92 1.50 -7.37 32.99
CA ALA A 92 1.44 -6.83 34.34
C ALA A 92 0.06 -7.03 35.00
N ARG A 93 -1.03 -6.95 34.24
CA ARG A 93 -2.41 -7.10 34.73
C ARG A 93 -2.81 -8.53 35.08
N VAL A 94 -2.01 -9.50 34.64
CA VAL A 94 -2.18 -10.93 34.96
C VAL A 94 -1.06 -11.47 35.85
N GLY A 95 -0.24 -10.58 36.43
CA GLY A 95 0.84 -10.96 37.35
C GLY A 95 2.06 -11.58 36.67
N ALA A 96 2.21 -11.40 35.35
CA ALA A 96 3.34 -11.93 34.58
C ALA A 96 4.48 -10.90 34.46
N VAL A 97 5.72 -11.40 34.54
CA VAL A 97 6.95 -10.62 34.29
C VAL A 97 7.79 -11.37 33.24
N PRO A 98 7.37 -11.36 31.97
CA PRO A 98 7.97 -12.19 30.94
C PRO A 98 9.36 -11.72 30.55
N GLY A 99 10.25 -12.67 30.25
CA GLY A 99 11.57 -12.41 29.68
C GLY A 99 11.49 -11.89 28.25
N ARG A 100 10.49 -12.33 27.46
CA ARG A 100 10.26 -11.89 26.07
C ARG A 100 8.85 -11.33 25.88
N ALA A 101 8.76 -10.17 25.25
CA ALA A 101 7.49 -9.53 24.89
C ALA A 101 7.49 -9.19 23.39
N ILE A 102 6.50 -9.70 22.66
CA ILE A 102 6.41 -9.62 21.20
C ILE A 102 5.18 -8.79 20.82
N LEU A 103 5.35 -7.84 19.91
CA LEU A 103 4.24 -7.17 19.23
C LEU A 103 4.26 -7.53 17.75
N GLU A 104 3.25 -8.29 17.33
CA GLU A 104 3.17 -8.86 15.99
C GLU A 104 2.85 -7.81 14.91
N VAL A 105 3.07 -8.17 13.64
CA VAL A 105 2.63 -7.40 12.49
C VAL A 105 1.09 -7.31 12.40
N SER A 106 0.57 -6.34 11.64
CA SER A 106 -0.87 -6.25 11.37
C SER A 106 -1.35 -7.36 10.45
N GLY A 107 -2.57 -7.86 10.69
CA GLY A 107 -3.33 -8.74 9.81
C GLY A 107 -4.04 -9.85 10.58
N GLY A 108 -5.19 -10.28 10.06
CA GLY A 108 -6.04 -11.31 10.68
C GLY A 108 -5.42 -12.71 10.78
N GLN A 109 -4.31 -12.99 10.07
CA GLN A 109 -3.57 -14.25 10.18
C GLN A 109 -2.80 -14.36 11.50
N SER A 110 -2.49 -13.23 12.11
CA SER A 110 -1.51 -13.09 13.21
C SER A 110 -1.82 -13.97 14.42
N PRO A 111 -3.07 -14.14 14.88
CA PRO A 111 -3.37 -15.06 15.99
C PRO A 111 -2.90 -16.50 15.75
N GLN A 112 -3.21 -17.07 14.60
CA GLN A 112 -2.84 -18.45 14.27
C GLN A 112 -1.33 -18.57 14.02
N HIS A 113 -0.72 -17.58 13.37
CA HIS A 113 0.74 -17.49 13.22
C HIS A 113 1.45 -17.49 14.58
N LEU A 114 0.97 -16.68 15.54
CA LEU A 114 1.54 -16.63 16.88
C LEU A 114 1.38 -17.95 17.63
N VAL A 115 0.24 -18.62 17.53
CA VAL A 115 0.06 -19.97 18.12
C VAL A 115 1.09 -20.95 17.54
N THR A 116 1.29 -20.93 16.22
CA THR A 116 2.29 -21.76 15.53
C THR A 116 3.72 -21.45 15.97
N GLU A 117 4.10 -20.17 16.02
CA GLU A 117 5.44 -19.75 16.43
C GLU A 117 5.73 -20.07 17.91
N LEU A 118 4.78 -19.80 18.80
CA LEU A 118 4.95 -20.06 20.23
C LEU A 118 5.03 -21.57 20.51
N ALA A 119 4.24 -22.38 19.80
CA ALA A 119 4.34 -23.83 19.87
C ALA A 119 5.73 -24.32 19.40
N ARG A 120 6.26 -23.79 18.28
CA ARG A 120 7.63 -24.05 17.82
C ARG A 120 8.68 -23.63 18.86
N THR A 121 8.52 -22.44 19.44
CA THR A 121 9.44 -21.89 20.45
C THR A 121 9.50 -22.76 21.70
N ILE A 122 8.37 -23.30 22.14
CA ILE A 122 8.28 -24.26 23.24
C ILE A 122 8.94 -25.60 22.87
N ALA A 123 8.63 -26.14 21.69
CA ALA A 123 9.23 -27.39 21.20
C ALA A 123 10.76 -27.34 21.11
N GLU A 124 11.31 -26.16 20.79
CA GLU A 124 12.75 -25.88 20.75
C GLU A 124 13.38 -25.65 22.14
N GLY A 125 12.56 -25.54 23.21
CA GLY A 125 13.02 -25.26 24.57
C GLY A 125 13.42 -23.80 24.81
N ARG A 126 12.90 -22.86 24.01
CA ARG A 126 13.16 -21.42 24.15
C ARG A 126 12.09 -20.69 24.99
N SER A 127 11.02 -21.39 25.37
CA SER A 127 9.93 -20.94 26.26
C SER A 127 9.29 -22.18 26.89
N GLU A 128 8.75 -22.05 28.10
CA GLU A 128 8.00 -23.10 28.80
C GLU A 128 6.52 -22.73 28.95
N VAL A 129 6.21 -21.45 29.17
CA VAL A 129 4.84 -20.91 29.30
C VAL A 129 4.72 -19.62 28.50
N ALA A 130 3.88 -19.65 27.47
CA ALA A 130 3.66 -18.53 26.57
C ALA A 130 2.19 -18.12 26.52
N LEU A 131 1.93 -16.81 26.54
CA LEU A 131 0.59 -16.24 26.43
C LEU A 131 0.47 -15.37 25.17
N ALA A 132 -0.42 -15.77 24.25
CA ALA A 132 -0.81 -14.96 23.10
C ALA A 132 -2.14 -14.25 23.37
N PHE A 133 -2.27 -13.00 22.98
CA PHE A 133 -3.51 -12.23 23.13
C PHE A 133 -3.66 -11.13 22.09
N GLY A 134 -4.87 -10.63 21.95
CA GLY A 134 -5.17 -9.43 21.20
C GLY A 134 -6.52 -8.85 21.58
N SER A 135 -6.78 -7.62 21.17
CA SER A 135 -8.01 -6.91 21.48
C SER A 135 -8.22 -5.72 20.57
N GLU A 136 -9.46 -5.23 20.49
CA GLU A 136 -9.80 -3.93 19.93
C GLU A 136 -10.84 -3.25 20.82
N ALA A 137 -10.73 -1.93 20.99
CA ALA A 137 -11.66 -1.09 21.76
C ALA A 137 -12.24 0.04 20.89
N ILE A 138 -12.49 -0.25 19.60
CA ILE A 138 -12.84 0.75 18.59
C ILE A 138 -14.19 1.41 18.89
N SER A 139 -15.15 0.66 19.42
CA SER A 139 -16.47 1.22 19.80
C SER A 139 -16.34 2.17 20.98
N THR A 140 -15.52 1.85 21.99
CA THR A 140 -15.20 2.75 23.10
C THR A 140 -14.51 4.00 22.62
N ALA A 141 -13.45 3.86 21.80
CA ALA A 141 -12.70 4.98 21.24
C ALA A 141 -13.63 5.92 20.45
N ARG A 142 -14.47 5.39 19.56
CA ARG A 142 -15.42 6.21 18.77
C ARG A 142 -16.50 6.88 19.62
N ARG A 143 -16.98 6.23 20.69
CA ARG A 143 -18.05 6.76 21.55
C ARG A 143 -17.57 7.89 22.46
N LEU A 144 -16.35 7.77 22.98
CA LEU A 144 -15.81 8.69 23.99
C LEU A 144 -14.84 9.74 23.43
N ALA A 145 -14.34 9.56 22.20
CA ALA A 145 -13.48 10.57 21.57
C ALA A 145 -14.18 11.94 21.52
N GLY A 146 -13.57 12.94 22.17
CA GLY A 146 -14.10 14.30 22.24
C GLY A 146 -15.18 14.52 23.31
N ALA A 147 -15.49 13.54 24.16
CA ALA A 147 -16.29 13.76 25.36
C ALA A 147 -15.50 14.57 26.39
N GLU A 148 -16.18 15.40 27.19
CA GLU A 148 -15.52 16.23 28.23
C GLU A 148 -14.77 15.38 29.26
N ASP A 149 -15.34 14.23 29.65
CA ASP A 149 -14.76 13.28 30.60
C ASP A 149 -14.17 12.04 29.90
N ALA A 150 -13.58 12.22 28.71
CA ALA A 150 -12.94 11.12 27.98
C ALA A 150 -11.79 10.50 28.81
N PRO A 151 -11.75 9.16 28.99
CA PRO A 151 -10.66 8.53 29.72
C PRO A 151 -9.35 8.61 28.92
N ASP A 152 -8.22 8.70 29.64
CA ASP A 152 -6.89 8.55 29.08
C ASP A 152 -6.39 7.12 29.30
N PHE A 153 -6.24 6.38 28.21
CA PHE A 153 -5.70 5.03 28.13
C PHE A 153 -4.21 5.00 27.78
N THR A 154 -3.52 6.14 27.86
CA THR A 154 -2.07 6.19 27.71
C THR A 154 -1.39 5.40 28.82
N GLU A 155 -0.51 4.48 28.43
CA GLU A 155 0.31 3.71 29.36
C GLU A 155 1.77 3.78 28.92
N HIS A 156 2.65 4.00 29.90
CA HIS A 156 4.10 3.94 29.70
C HIS A 156 4.67 2.80 30.53
N VAL A 157 5.04 1.72 29.85
CA VAL A 157 5.57 0.51 30.49
C VAL A 157 6.96 0.21 29.97
N GLY A 158 7.94 0.22 30.88
CA GLY A 158 9.33 -0.10 30.55
C GLY A 158 9.57 -1.56 30.18
N GLY A 159 10.82 -1.86 29.82
CA GLY A 159 11.28 -3.20 29.43
C GLY A 159 11.28 -3.43 27.92
N ASP A 160 12.00 -4.46 27.50
CA ASP A 160 12.23 -4.73 26.08
C ASP A 160 10.95 -5.13 25.36
N LEU A 161 10.80 -4.67 24.12
CA LEU A 161 9.71 -5.01 23.21
C LEU A 161 10.28 -5.42 21.85
N GLU A 162 9.97 -6.64 21.42
CA GLU A 162 10.19 -7.09 20.06
C GLU A 162 9.03 -6.58 19.18
N ASP A 163 9.12 -5.32 18.73
CA ASP A 163 8.19 -4.75 17.75
C ASP A 163 8.57 -5.17 16.33
N ARG A 164 7.74 -5.98 15.68
CA ARG A 164 7.97 -6.51 14.32
C ARG A 164 7.57 -5.54 13.20
N GLY A 165 7.18 -4.31 13.55
CA GLY A 165 6.66 -3.30 12.65
C GLY A 165 5.24 -3.61 12.16
N PHE A 166 4.78 -2.84 11.18
CA PHE A 166 3.39 -2.88 10.72
C PHE A 166 3.06 -4.06 9.78
N GLY A 167 4.06 -4.61 9.09
CA GLY A 167 3.85 -5.68 8.10
C GLY A 167 3.03 -5.28 6.86
N LEU A 168 3.05 -3.99 6.47
CA LEU A 168 2.29 -3.44 5.35
C LEU A 168 2.92 -3.69 3.96
N LYS A 169 4.14 -4.25 3.91
CA LYS A 169 4.85 -4.53 2.65
C LYS A 169 4.01 -5.48 1.77
N GLY A 170 3.76 -5.05 0.54
CA GLY A 170 2.97 -5.77 -0.47
C GLY A 170 1.45 -5.72 -0.30
N LEU A 171 0.94 -5.03 0.73
CA LEU A 171 -0.52 -4.84 0.93
C LEU A 171 -1.05 -3.57 0.26
N MET A 172 -0.18 -2.58 0.07
CA MET A 172 -0.52 -1.32 -0.57
C MET A 172 0.71 -0.77 -1.28
N SER A 173 0.53 -0.34 -2.54
CA SER A 173 1.54 0.40 -3.28
C SER A 173 1.04 1.82 -3.55
N ARG A 174 1.96 2.76 -3.79
CA ARG A 174 1.61 4.12 -4.22
C ARG A 174 0.75 4.09 -5.50
N HIS A 175 1.02 3.13 -6.38
CA HIS A 175 0.26 2.95 -7.62
C HIS A 175 -1.19 2.52 -7.35
N LEU A 176 -1.43 1.53 -6.49
CA LEU A 176 -2.81 1.15 -6.11
C LEU A 176 -3.53 2.31 -5.39
N ALA A 177 -2.81 3.02 -4.50
CA ALA A 177 -3.36 4.15 -3.78
C ALA A 177 -3.78 5.32 -4.70
N SER A 178 -3.01 5.62 -5.76
CA SER A 178 -3.39 6.65 -6.74
C SER A 178 -4.63 6.31 -7.56
N HIS A 179 -5.05 5.04 -7.55
CA HIS A 179 -6.28 4.56 -8.19
C HIS A 179 -7.40 4.26 -7.18
N GLY A 180 -7.27 4.75 -5.94
CA GLY A 180 -8.31 4.64 -4.93
C GLY A 180 -8.43 3.28 -4.26
N LEU A 181 -7.48 2.35 -4.46
CA LEU A 181 -7.46 1.03 -3.83
C LEU A 181 -6.70 1.04 -2.49
N THR A 182 -7.18 1.85 -1.56
CA THR A 182 -6.57 2.00 -0.22
C THR A 182 -7.32 1.27 0.89
N ASP A 183 -8.52 0.77 0.61
CA ASP A 183 -9.39 0.10 1.59
C ASP A 183 -9.63 -1.37 1.23
N ALA A 184 -9.82 -2.19 2.27
CA ALA A 184 -10.05 -3.62 2.09
C ALA A 184 -11.29 -3.96 1.25
N PRO A 185 -12.48 -3.33 1.45
CA PRO A 185 -13.67 -3.65 0.66
C PRO A 185 -13.43 -3.55 -0.85
N SER A 186 -12.81 -2.46 -1.33
CA SER A 186 -12.56 -2.28 -2.76
C SER A 186 -11.55 -3.29 -3.32
N GLN A 187 -10.51 -3.65 -2.57
CA GLN A 187 -9.55 -4.68 -3.01
C GLN A 187 -10.17 -6.09 -3.03
N TYR A 188 -10.92 -6.46 -2.00
CA TYR A 188 -11.60 -7.76 -1.93
C TYR A 188 -12.64 -7.93 -3.04
N ALA A 189 -13.34 -6.84 -3.37
CA ALA A 189 -14.33 -6.80 -4.43
C ALA A 189 -13.77 -7.17 -5.80
N LEU A 190 -12.51 -6.79 -6.09
CA LEU A 190 -11.83 -7.18 -7.32
C LEU A 190 -11.70 -8.71 -7.43
N PHE A 191 -11.41 -9.40 -6.33
CA PHE A 191 -11.34 -10.87 -6.33
C PHE A 191 -12.72 -11.52 -6.46
N ASP A 192 -13.74 -10.97 -5.78
CA ASP A 192 -15.11 -11.48 -5.89
C ASP A 192 -15.68 -11.32 -7.30
N ASN A 193 -15.47 -10.16 -7.95
CA ASN A 193 -15.92 -9.96 -9.33
C ASN A 193 -15.14 -10.82 -10.34
N ALA A 194 -13.84 -11.07 -10.10
CA ALA A 194 -13.06 -12.03 -10.90
C ALA A 194 -13.61 -13.47 -10.74
N ARG A 195 -13.91 -13.87 -9.50
CA ARG A 195 -14.52 -15.17 -9.18
C ARG A 195 -15.89 -15.33 -9.79
N ARG A 196 -16.75 -14.31 -9.69
CA ARG A 196 -18.07 -14.31 -10.31
C ARG A 196 -17.99 -14.54 -11.82
N ALA A 197 -17.08 -13.83 -12.48
CA ALA A 197 -16.88 -13.98 -13.92
C ALA A 197 -16.40 -15.38 -14.29
N ARG A 198 -15.44 -15.97 -13.54
CA ARG A 198 -15.00 -17.36 -13.73
C ARG A 198 -16.16 -18.36 -13.60
N LEU A 199 -17.07 -18.13 -12.66
CA LEU A 199 -18.23 -18.99 -12.42
C LEU A 199 -19.38 -18.77 -13.42
N GLY A 200 -19.32 -17.72 -14.25
CA GLY A 200 -20.38 -17.39 -15.20
C GLY A 200 -21.71 -17.00 -14.55
N GLN A 201 -21.69 -16.55 -13.29
CA GLN A 201 -22.89 -16.17 -12.55
C GLN A 201 -23.27 -14.71 -12.82
N SER A 202 -24.57 -14.45 -12.96
CA SER A 202 -25.09 -13.09 -12.97
C SER A 202 -24.87 -12.40 -11.62
N ARG A 203 -24.99 -11.07 -11.59
CA ARG A 203 -24.83 -10.27 -10.37
C ARG A 203 -25.84 -10.63 -9.29
N GLU A 204 -27.09 -10.89 -9.67
CA GLU A 204 -28.15 -11.27 -8.73
C GLU A 204 -27.92 -12.66 -8.13
N GLU A 205 -27.54 -13.63 -8.96
CA GLU A 205 -27.19 -14.99 -8.52
C GLU A 205 -25.98 -14.97 -7.58
N TYR A 206 -24.96 -14.17 -7.90
CA TYR A 206 -23.76 -14.06 -7.08
C TYR A 206 -24.04 -13.36 -5.74
N ALA A 207 -24.85 -12.30 -5.74
CA ALA A 207 -25.29 -11.65 -4.52
C ALA A 207 -26.04 -12.62 -3.59
N LEU A 208 -26.94 -13.45 -4.16
CA LEU A 208 -27.63 -14.48 -3.40
C LEU A 208 -26.66 -15.54 -2.88
N THR A 209 -25.70 -16.00 -3.70
CA THR A 209 -24.66 -16.96 -3.31
C THR A 209 -23.85 -16.46 -2.10
N MET A 210 -23.47 -15.18 -2.09
CA MET A 210 -22.81 -14.56 -0.94
C MET A 210 -23.70 -14.53 0.30
N GLY A 211 -25.00 -14.24 0.12
CA GLY A 211 -25.98 -14.29 1.20
C GLY A 211 -26.19 -15.70 1.77
N GLU A 212 -26.25 -16.72 0.92
CA GLU A 212 -26.40 -18.13 1.32
C GLU A 212 -25.19 -18.62 2.10
N LEU A 213 -23.98 -18.23 1.68
CA LEU A 213 -22.75 -18.52 2.41
C LEU A 213 -22.76 -17.93 3.82
N PHE A 214 -23.25 -16.69 4.00
CA PHE A 214 -23.17 -15.97 5.27
C PHE A 214 -24.42 -16.09 6.17
N ALA A 215 -25.56 -16.56 5.68
CA ALA A 215 -26.74 -16.76 6.52
C ALA A 215 -26.46 -17.71 7.71
N PRO A 216 -25.80 -18.88 7.52
CA PRO A 216 -25.40 -19.75 8.64
C PRO A 216 -24.46 -19.06 9.63
N PHE A 217 -23.55 -18.20 9.17
CA PHE A 217 -22.62 -17.45 10.03
C PHE A 217 -23.39 -16.52 10.99
N THR A 218 -24.44 -15.85 10.49
CA THR A 218 -25.28 -14.97 11.32
C THR A 218 -25.97 -15.74 12.45
N LYS A 219 -26.39 -16.98 12.19
CA LYS A 219 -27.04 -17.86 13.17
C LYS A 219 -26.05 -18.29 14.25
N VAL A 220 -24.82 -18.62 13.88
CA VAL A 220 -23.76 -18.92 14.86
C VAL A 220 -23.45 -17.68 15.71
N ALA A 221 -23.26 -16.51 15.08
CA ALA A 221 -23.02 -15.25 15.78
C ALA A 221 -24.16 -14.87 16.74
N ALA A 222 -25.41 -15.06 16.34
CA ALA A 222 -26.58 -14.75 17.17
C ALA A 222 -26.62 -15.55 18.49
N ASN A 223 -26.02 -16.75 18.50
CA ASN A 223 -25.92 -17.60 19.68
C ASN A 223 -24.59 -17.44 20.43
N ASN A 224 -23.64 -16.65 19.91
CA ASN A 224 -22.35 -16.45 20.55
C ASN A 224 -22.42 -15.28 21.56
N PRO A 225 -22.14 -15.50 22.86
CA PRO A 225 -22.26 -14.47 23.89
C PRO A 225 -21.26 -13.32 23.73
N HIS A 226 -20.23 -13.46 22.90
CA HIS A 226 -19.25 -12.41 22.61
C HIS A 226 -19.54 -11.64 21.31
N ALA A 227 -20.55 -12.03 20.53
CA ALA A 227 -20.84 -11.39 19.25
C ALA A 227 -21.26 -9.92 19.42
N ALA A 228 -20.65 -9.02 18.67
CA ALA A 228 -20.96 -7.59 18.69
C ALA A 228 -22.35 -7.27 18.09
N ALA A 229 -22.88 -8.13 17.21
CA ALA A 229 -24.19 -7.96 16.59
C ALA A 229 -24.95 -9.29 16.45
N PRO A 230 -25.55 -9.79 17.55
CA PRO A 230 -26.19 -11.10 17.59
C PRO A 230 -27.59 -11.07 16.94
N VAL A 231 -27.63 -10.90 15.61
CA VAL A 231 -28.88 -10.88 14.84
C VAL A 231 -28.77 -11.86 13.68
N GLU A 232 -29.63 -12.88 13.69
CA GLU A 232 -29.76 -13.83 12.58
C GLU A 232 -30.40 -13.15 11.37
N ARG A 233 -29.91 -13.48 10.16
CA ARG A 233 -30.39 -12.91 8.89
C ARG A 233 -30.56 -14.00 7.85
N SER A 234 -31.55 -13.80 6.99
CA SER A 234 -31.74 -14.66 5.81
C SER A 234 -30.75 -14.30 4.70
N ALA A 235 -30.47 -15.25 3.81
CA ALA A 235 -29.63 -15.03 2.63
C ALA A 235 -30.13 -13.87 1.76
N ARG A 236 -31.45 -13.80 1.54
CA ARG A 236 -32.07 -12.72 0.76
C ARG A 236 -31.90 -11.36 1.43
N GLU A 237 -31.99 -11.26 2.76
CA GLU A 237 -31.76 -10.01 3.50
C GLU A 237 -30.31 -9.52 3.33
N LEU A 238 -29.34 -10.44 3.40
CA LEU A 238 -27.92 -10.12 3.18
C LEU A 238 -27.65 -9.66 1.74
N ALA A 239 -28.26 -10.32 0.77
CA ALA A 239 -28.08 -10.03 -0.66
C ALA A 239 -28.78 -8.75 -1.12
N THR A 240 -29.90 -8.36 -0.49
CA THR A 240 -30.74 -7.25 -0.97
C THR A 240 -30.23 -5.90 -0.48
N PRO A 241 -29.85 -4.98 -1.38
CA PRO A 241 -29.51 -3.62 -0.99
C PRO A 241 -30.72 -2.88 -0.45
N THR A 242 -30.55 -2.20 0.68
CA THR A 242 -31.56 -1.31 1.29
C THR A 242 -30.86 -0.09 1.88
N GLU A 243 -31.59 0.88 2.43
CA GLU A 243 -30.96 2.00 3.17
C GLU A 243 -30.07 1.50 4.32
N ARG A 244 -30.52 0.47 5.04
CA ARG A 244 -29.76 -0.16 6.13
C ARG A 244 -28.70 -1.14 5.63
N ASN A 245 -28.86 -1.71 4.45
CA ASN A 245 -27.92 -2.62 3.81
C ASN A 245 -27.34 -2.00 2.52
N ARG A 246 -26.89 -0.75 2.60
CA ARG A 246 -26.45 0.01 1.42
C ARG A 246 -25.22 -0.64 0.75
N PRO A 247 -25.02 -0.45 -0.57
CA PRO A 247 -23.76 -0.78 -1.23
C PRO A 247 -22.56 -0.07 -0.60
N ILE A 248 -21.42 -0.77 -0.52
CA ILE A 248 -20.14 -0.24 -0.02
C ILE A 248 -19.11 -0.20 -1.15
N ALA A 249 -18.77 -1.36 -1.68
CA ALA A 249 -17.89 -1.56 -2.81
C ALA A 249 -18.43 -2.77 -3.56
N ASP A 250 -18.84 -2.60 -4.81
CA ASP A 250 -19.48 -3.66 -5.59
C ASP A 250 -18.61 -4.92 -5.65
N PRO A 251 -19.10 -6.11 -5.27
CA PRO A 251 -20.52 -6.48 -5.11
C PRO A 251 -21.06 -6.41 -3.67
N TYR A 252 -20.34 -5.83 -2.72
CA TYR A 252 -20.67 -5.86 -1.30
C TYR A 252 -21.67 -4.80 -0.86
N THR A 253 -22.64 -5.26 -0.07
CA THR A 253 -23.50 -4.45 0.77
C THR A 253 -22.97 -4.40 2.20
N ARG A 254 -23.47 -3.44 3.01
CA ARG A 254 -23.01 -3.21 4.39
C ARG A 254 -23.03 -4.46 5.28
N PHE A 255 -23.98 -5.39 5.09
CA PHE A 255 -24.09 -6.58 5.91
C PHE A 255 -23.08 -7.69 5.54
N LEU A 256 -22.45 -7.59 4.37
CA LEU A 256 -21.44 -8.56 3.92
C LEU A 256 -19.99 -8.12 4.20
N VAL A 257 -19.80 -6.90 4.72
CA VAL A 257 -18.46 -6.38 5.06
C VAL A 257 -18.18 -6.52 6.56
N ALA A 258 -16.92 -6.75 6.90
CA ALA A 258 -16.46 -6.86 8.29
C ALA A 258 -16.91 -5.67 9.17
N ARG A 259 -17.30 -5.98 10.41
CA ARG A 259 -17.62 -4.99 11.44
C ARG A 259 -16.39 -4.77 12.32
N ASP A 260 -15.75 -3.63 12.16
CA ASP A 260 -14.61 -3.17 12.97
C ASP A 260 -15.02 -2.50 14.29
N GLN A 261 -16.26 -2.00 14.37
CA GLN A 261 -16.82 -1.35 15.56
C GLN A 261 -17.15 -2.37 16.65
N VAL A 262 -16.11 -2.84 17.35
CA VAL A 262 -16.23 -3.80 18.45
C VAL A 262 -15.37 -3.40 19.64
N ASN A 263 -15.73 -3.99 20.78
CA ASN A 263 -14.92 -4.02 22.00
C ASN A 263 -14.77 -5.49 22.40
N GLN A 264 -13.70 -6.14 21.95
CA GLN A 264 -13.49 -7.58 22.07
C GLN A 264 -12.01 -7.87 22.35
N GLY A 265 -11.75 -8.95 23.09
CA GLY A 265 -10.41 -9.49 23.33
C GLY A 265 -10.43 -11.00 23.41
N ALA A 266 -9.33 -11.63 23.02
CA ALA A 266 -9.13 -13.07 23.16
C ALA A 266 -7.67 -13.39 23.50
N ALA A 267 -7.47 -14.48 24.23
CA ALA A 267 -6.17 -14.96 24.65
C ALA A 267 -6.09 -16.49 24.64
N VAL A 268 -4.88 -17.01 24.39
CA VAL A 268 -4.55 -18.43 24.38
C VAL A 268 -3.26 -18.63 25.17
N LEU A 269 -3.29 -19.56 26.12
CA LEU A 269 -2.15 -19.97 26.94
C LEU A 269 -1.59 -21.30 26.42
N LEU A 270 -0.31 -21.28 26.04
CA LEU A 270 0.45 -22.43 25.59
C LEU A 270 1.50 -22.80 26.63
N MET A 271 1.74 -24.09 26.81
CA MET A 271 2.78 -24.60 27.70
C MET A 271 3.52 -25.77 27.07
N SER A 272 4.72 -26.06 27.57
CA SER A 272 5.28 -27.40 27.45
C SER A 272 4.47 -28.39 28.28
N VAL A 273 4.46 -29.67 27.89
CA VAL A 273 3.89 -30.76 28.70
C VAL A 273 4.53 -30.80 30.10
N ALA A 274 5.83 -30.48 30.22
CA ALA A 274 6.53 -30.39 31.49
C ALA A 274 5.95 -29.31 32.40
N ALA A 275 5.79 -28.09 31.88
CA ALA A 275 5.24 -26.95 32.61
C ALA A 275 3.77 -27.19 32.98
N ALA A 276 2.96 -27.73 32.06
CA ALA A 276 1.57 -28.07 32.33
C ALA A 276 1.44 -29.06 33.50
N ARG A 277 2.31 -30.07 33.59
CA ARG A 277 2.38 -31.00 34.74
C ARG A 277 2.83 -30.31 36.02
N TRP A 278 3.91 -29.53 35.94
CA TRP A 278 4.48 -28.82 37.08
C TRP A 278 3.48 -27.84 37.72
N LEU A 279 2.70 -27.14 36.90
CA LEU A 279 1.68 -26.17 37.32
C LEU A 279 0.33 -26.81 37.67
N GLY A 280 0.20 -28.13 37.55
CA GLY A 280 -1.01 -28.86 37.93
C GLY A 280 -2.19 -28.67 36.98
N VAL A 281 -1.94 -28.37 35.70
CA VAL A 281 -3.00 -28.26 34.68
C VAL A 281 -3.54 -29.65 34.35
N ALA A 282 -4.86 -29.82 34.48
CA ALA A 282 -5.52 -31.08 34.21
C ALA A 282 -5.41 -31.50 32.72
N GLN A 283 -5.20 -32.79 32.47
CA GLN A 283 -4.94 -33.32 31.12
C GLN A 283 -6.15 -33.23 30.17
N ASP A 284 -7.37 -33.16 30.70
CA ASP A 284 -8.59 -32.92 29.92
C ASP A 284 -8.65 -31.48 29.37
N ARG A 285 -7.79 -30.57 29.83
CA ARG A 285 -7.59 -29.24 29.25
C ARG A 285 -6.62 -29.22 28.08
N TRP A 286 -5.90 -30.30 27.81
CA TRP A 286 -4.81 -30.30 26.85
C TRP A 286 -5.32 -30.44 25.41
N VAL A 287 -5.02 -29.45 24.57
CA VAL A 287 -5.26 -29.49 23.12
C VAL A 287 -3.94 -29.29 22.38
N PHE A 288 -3.63 -30.18 21.45
CA PHE A 288 -2.39 -30.19 20.69
C PHE A 288 -2.59 -29.54 19.33
N LEU A 289 -1.59 -28.79 18.86
CA LEU A 289 -1.49 -28.34 17.47
C LEU A 289 -0.88 -29.49 16.64
N HIS A 290 -1.72 -30.23 15.94
CA HIS A 290 -1.34 -31.40 15.14
C HIS A 290 -0.67 -31.01 13.83
N GLY A 291 -1.12 -29.92 13.23
CA GLY A 291 -0.59 -29.44 11.96
C GLY A 291 -0.79 -27.95 11.83
N HIS A 292 0.10 -27.31 11.07
CA HIS A 292 0.14 -25.87 10.93
C HIS A 292 0.87 -25.49 9.64
N ALA A 293 0.56 -24.31 9.13
CA ALA A 293 1.26 -23.71 7.99
C ALA A 293 0.99 -22.21 7.95
N ASP A 294 2.00 -21.46 7.56
CA ASP A 294 1.93 -20.02 7.30
C ASP A 294 2.43 -19.74 5.88
N LEU A 295 1.61 -19.15 5.02
CA LEU A 295 1.98 -18.80 3.64
C LEU A 295 1.50 -17.40 3.27
N ARG A 296 2.15 -16.82 2.27
CA ARG A 296 1.87 -15.50 1.70
C ARG A 296 1.65 -15.61 0.21
N GLU A 297 0.62 -14.95 -0.26
CA GLU A 297 0.28 -14.85 -1.68
C GLU A 297 1.11 -13.78 -2.38
N ARG A 298 1.19 -13.85 -3.71
CA ARG A 298 1.71 -12.76 -4.54
C ARG A 298 0.92 -11.46 -4.31
N GLU A 299 1.57 -10.32 -4.54
CA GLU A 299 0.90 -9.00 -4.50
C GLU A 299 -0.27 -8.95 -5.50
N LEU A 300 -1.27 -8.09 -5.25
CA LEU A 300 -2.52 -8.08 -6.00
C LEU A 300 -2.30 -8.05 -7.52
N MET A 301 -1.43 -7.16 -8.01
CA MET A 301 -1.16 -7.02 -9.44
C MET A 301 -0.31 -8.15 -10.03
N ASP A 302 0.35 -8.94 -9.19
CA ASP A 302 1.23 -10.05 -9.57
C ASP A 302 0.51 -11.41 -9.61
N ARG A 303 -0.73 -11.52 -9.13
CA ARG A 303 -1.45 -12.80 -9.13
C ARG A 303 -1.82 -13.22 -10.54
N ALA A 304 -1.43 -14.42 -10.96
CA ALA A 304 -1.83 -14.98 -12.25
C ALA A 304 -3.36 -15.04 -12.41
N ASP A 305 -4.07 -15.46 -11.36
CA ASP A 305 -5.53 -15.52 -11.30
C ASP A 305 -6.05 -14.74 -10.07
N LEU A 306 -6.79 -13.67 -10.32
CA LEU A 306 -7.40 -12.84 -9.27
C LEU A 306 -8.63 -13.50 -8.64
N SER A 307 -9.18 -14.55 -9.24
CA SER A 307 -10.38 -15.24 -8.74
C SER A 307 -10.11 -16.31 -7.69
N ALA A 308 -8.84 -16.58 -7.39
CA ALA A 308 -8.40 -17.67 -6.54
C ALA A 308 -7.42 -17.20 -5.44
N ALA A 309 -7.22 -18.06 -4.45
CA ALA A 309 -6.25 -17.86 -3.37
C ALA A 309 -5.39 -19.13 -3.17
N PRO A 310 -4.57 -19.52 -4.16
CA PRO A 310 -3.83 -20.78 -4.13
C PRO A 310 -2.87 -20.89 -2.93
N ALA A 311 -2.25 -19.81 -2.46
CA ALA A 311 -1.42 -19.84 -1.25
C ALA A 311 -2.24 -20.20 0.00
N SER A 312 -3.46 -19.69 0.13
CA SER A 312 -4.36 -20.02 1.24
C SER A 312 -4.76 -21.50 1.24
N VAL A 313 -5.08 -22.03 0.05
CA VAL A 313 -5.44 -23.44 -0.13
C VAL A 313 -4.24 -24.34 0.18
N LEU A 314 -3.05 -23.95 -0.27
CA LEU A 314 -1.81 -24.67 -0.01
C LEU A 314 -1.49 -24.69 1.49
N ALA A 315 -1.74 -23.60 2.22
CA ALA A 315 -1.54 -23.54 3.67
C ALA A 315 -2.44 -24.55 4.40
N VAL A 316 -3.73 -24.62 4.05
CA VAL A 316 -4.64 -25.60 4.67
C VAL A 316 -4.25 -27.03 4.31
N ARG A 317 -3.93 -27.31 3.04
CA ARG A 317 -3.48 -28.65 2.61
C ARG A 317 -2.21 -29.08 3.33
N HIS A 318 -1.26 -28.16 3.52
CA HIS A 318 -0.02 -28.47 4.21
C HIS A 318 -0.24 -28.66 5.72
N ALA A 319 -1.10 -27.87 6.35
CA ALA A 319 -1.46 -28.09 7.75
C ALA A 319 -2.12 -29.47 7.96
N LEU A 320 -2.98 -29.92 7.03
CA LEU A 320 -3.54 -31.27 7.03
C LEU A 320 -2.48 -32.36 6.82
N GLU A 321 -1.52 -32.14 5.90
CA GLU A 321 -0.36 -33.02 5.67
C GLU A 321 0.47 -33.21 6.96
N VAL A 322 0.82 -32.12 7.66
CA VAL A 322 1.59 -32.16 8.92
C VAL A 322 0.82 -32.93 10.00
N ALA A 323 -0.50 -32.72 10.09
CA ALA A 323 -1.38 -33.44 11.00
C ALA A 323 -1.53 -34.94 10.64
N GLY A 324 -1.22 -35.33 9.40
CA GLY A 324 -1.50 -36.66 8.88
C GLY A 324 -2.99 -36.94 8.79
N ARG A 325 -3.78 -35.94 8.39
CA ARG A 325 -5.25 -35.99 8.30
C ARG A 325 -5.73 -35.59 6.92
N THR A 326 -6.91 -36.08 6.57
CA THR A 326 -7.68 -35.56 5.43
C THR A 326 -8.70 -34.54 5.91
N LEU A 327 -9.23 -33.75 4.96
CA LEU A 327 -10.27 -32.77 5.27
C LEU A 327 -11.57 -33.41 5.77
N ASP A 328 -11.87 -34.65 5.37
CA ASP A 328 -13.07 -35.39 5.80
C ASP A 328 -13.01 -35.80 7.28
N GLU A 329 -11.80 -35.89 7.84
CA GLU A 329 -11.60 -36.19 9.27
C GLU A 329 -11.75 -34.96 10.17
N ILE A 330 -11.87 -33.76 9.59
CA ILE A 330 -12.08 -32.52 10.34
C ILE A 330 -13.56 -32.37 10.69
N THR A 331 -13.86 -32.22 11.98
CA THR A 331 -15.22 -32.12 12.51
C THR A 331 -15.67 -30.68 12.75
N THR A 332 -14.74 -29.76 13.01
CA THR A 332 -15.05 -28.34 13.25
C THR A 332 -14.20 -27.44 12.35
N LEU A 333 -14.82 -26.45 11.74
CA LEU A 333 -14.16 -25.50 10.85
C LEU A 333 -14.42 -24.07 11.34
N ASP A 334 -13.39 -23.25 11.42
CA ASP A 334 -13.53 -21.79 11.46
C ASP A 334 -12.64 -21.14 10.40
N LEU A 335 -13.28 -20.73 9.30
CA LEU A 335 -12.63 -20.03 8.19
C LEU A 335 -12.84 -18.53 8.34
N TYR A 336 -11.73 -17.78 8.30
CA TYR A 336 -11.74 -16.32 8.37
C TYR A 336 -12.63 -15.69 7.28
N SER A 337 -13.49 -14.76 7.67
CA SER A 337 -14.67 -14.38 6.89
C SER A 337 -14.96 -12.86 6.88
N CYS A 338 -13.93 -12.02 6.72
CA CYS A 338 -14.12 -10.56 6.62
C CYS A 338 -15.01 -10.14 5.44
N PHE A 339 -14.94 -10.92 4.36
CA PHE A 339 -15.74 -10.80 3.14
C PHE A 339 -16.00 -12.22 2.60
N PRO A 340 -17.08 -12.44 1.82
CA PRO A 340 -17.41 -13.75 1.26
C PRO A 340 -16.25 -14.45 0.53
N ILE A 341 -15.48 -13.75 -0.31
CA ILE A 341 -14.33 -14.32 -1.02
C ILE A 341 -13.23 -14.91 -0.11
N ALA A 342 -13.07 -14.40 1.12
CA ALA A 342 -12.09 -14.95 2.06
C ALA A 342 -12.42 -16.39 2.49
N VAL A 343 -13.70 -16.76 2.40
CA VAL A 343 -14.18 -18.12 2.65
C VAL A 343 -14.26 -18.88 1.32
N SER A 344 -14.95 -18.31 0.32
CA SER A 344 -15.26 -19.05 -0.91
C SER A 344 -14.03 -19.41 -1.73
N ALA A 345 -12.97 -18.58 -1.75
CA ALA A 345 -11.71 -18.92 -2.43
C ALA A 345 -11.02 -20.14 -1.81
N VAL A 346 -11.11 -20.30 -0.49
CA VAL A 346 -10.58 -21.47 0.23
C VAL A 346 -11.47 -22.68 0.00
N CYS A 347 -12.80 -22.51 0.05
CA CYS A 347 -13.74 -23.59 -0.23
C CYS A 347 -13.58 -24.16 -1.65
N ASP A 348 -13.47 -23.30 -2.66
CA ASP A 348 -13.27 -23.70 -4.06
C ASP A 348 -12.02 -24.58 -4.21
N GLY A 349 -10.90 -24.17 -3.61
CA GLY A 349 -9.64 -24.89 -3.74
C GLY A 349 -9.55 -26.17 -2.90
N LEU A 350 -10.37 -26.29 -1.85
CA LEU A 350 -10.47 -27.50 -1.02
C LEU A 350 -11.59 -28.44 -1.45
N GLY A 351 -12.49 -27.99 -2.33
CA GLY A 351 -13.71 -28.74 -2.69
C GLY A 351 -14.75 -28.78 -1.56
N LEU A 352 -14.75 -27.81 -0.65
CA LEU A 352 -15.76 -27.68 0.40
C LEU A 352 -17.04 -27.05 -0.16
N ALA A 353 -18.18 -27.67 0.14
CA ALA A 353 -19.46 -27.08 -0.18
C ALA A 353 -19.72 -25.84 0.72
N PRO A 354 -20.30 -24.75 0.19
CA PRO A 354 -20.67 -23.58 0.99
C PRO A 354 -21.65 -23.89 2.14
N ASP A 355 -22.47 -24.93 1.98
CA ASP A 355 -23.47 -25.43 2.91
C ASP A 355 -23.03 -26.71 3.64
N ASP A 356 -21.71 -26.96 3.74
CA ASP A 356 -21.17 -28.12 4.42
C ASP A 356 -21.82 -28.30 5.82
N PRO A 357 -22.35 -29.49 6.14
CA PRO A 357 -23.14 -29.69 7.35
C PRO A 357 -22.34 -29.52 8.65
N ARG A 358 -21.01 -29.54 8.59
CA ARG A 358 -20.13 -29.22 9.73
C ARG A 358 -20.18 -27.73 10.10
N GLY A 359 -20.61 -26.88 9.17
CA GLY A 359 -20.52 -25.42 9.26
C GLY A 359 -19.10 -24.93 8.99
N LEU A 360 -18.98 -23.69 8.49
CA LEU A 360 -17.69 -23.08 8.11
C LEU A 360 -17.17 -22.07 9.17
N THR A 361 -17.87 -21.92 10.29
CA THR A 361 -17.48 -21.06 11.41
C THR A 361 -17.97 -21.62 12.74
N LEU A 362 -17.19 -21.38 13.79
CA LEU A 362 -17.58 -21.59 15.20
C LEU A 362 -17.89 -20.27 15.90
N THR A 363 -17.31 -19.18 15.44
CA THR A 363 -17.46 -17.84 16.03
C THR A 363 -18.67 -17.08 15.46
N GLY A 364 -18.96 -17.25 14.17
CA GLY A 364 -20.04 -16.54 13.46
C GLY A 364 -19.58 -15.43 12.52
N GLY A 365 -18.28 -15.30 12.25
CA GLY A 365 -17.73 -14.43 11.21
C GLY A 365 -17.69 -12.93 11.50
N LEU A 366 -16.71 -12.23 10.90
CA LEU A 366 -16.41 -10.83 11.23
C LEU A 366 -17.56 -9.83 10.99
N PRO A 367 -18.44 -9.97 9.99
CA PRO A 367 -19.57 -9.04 9.82
C PRO A 367 -20.60 -9.11 10.97
N PHE A 368 -20.69 -10.25 11.67
CA PHE A 368 -21.77 -10.57 12.60
C PHE A 368 -21.28 -10.76 14.03
N PHE A 369 -20.32 -11.68 14.25
CA PHE A 369 -19.57 -11.79 15.50
C PHE A 369 -18.86 -10.47 15.83
N GLY A 370 -18.49 -9.70 14.80
CA GLY A 370 -17.62 -8.55 14.96
C GLY A 370 -16.17 -9.03 15.00
N GLY A 371 -15.29 -8.32 14.30
CA GLY A 371 -13.88 -8.66 14.29
C GLY A 371 -13.13 -7.67 15.14
N ALA A 372 -12.41 -8.14 16.15
CA ALA A 372 -11.34 -7.36 16.80
C ALA A 372 -10.18 -7.13 15.82
N GLY A 373 -10.45 -6.50 14.67
CA GLY A 373 -9.50 -6.17 13.62
C GLY A 373 -8.64 -7.37 13.23
N ASN A 374 -7.38 -7.32 13.70
CA ASN A 374 -6.37 -8.34 13.46
C ASN A 374 -6.51 -9.61 14.32
N ASN A 375 -7.33 -9.59 15.37
CA ASN A 375 -7.40 -10.63 16.40
C ASN A 375 -8.61 -11.57 16.30
N TYR A 376 -9.44 -11.48 15.26
CA TYR A 376 -10.60 -12.37 15.11
C TYR A 376 -10.25 -13.86 15.25
N SER A 377 -9.20 -14.33 14.60
CA SER A 377 -8.85 -15.76 14.62
C SER A 377 -8.39 -16.27 15.99
N MET A 378 -8.08 -15.40 16.96
CA MET A 378 -7.82 -15.85 18.33
C MET A 378 -9.12 -16.35 19.00
N HIS A 379 -10.25 -15.71 18.68
CA HIS A 379 -11.57 -16.21 19.09
C HIS A 379 -11.89 -17.55 18.40
N ALA A 380 -11.52 -17.70 17.12
CA ALA A 380 -11.68 -18.96 16.40
C ALA A 380 -10.90 -20.10 17.07
N VAL A 381 -9.63 -19.87 17.45
CA VAL A 381 -8.83 -20.83 18.22
C VAL A 381 -9.49 -21.16 19.56
N ALA A 382 -9.99 -20.16 20.29
CA ALA A 382 -10.66 -20.36 21.58
C ALA A 382 -11.93 -21.24 21.46
N GLU A 383 -12.78 -20.98 20.47
CA GLU A 383 -13.99 -21.79 20.20
C GLU A 383 -13.63 -23.21 19.74
N THR A 384 -12.61 -23.37 18.87
CA THR A 384 -12.12 -24.69 18.45
C THR A 384 -11.60 -25.49 19.65
N VAL A 385 -10.75 -24.91 20.50
CA VAL A 385 -10.24 -25.58 21.71
C VAL A 385 -11.39 -26.00 22.62
N THR A 386 -12.36 -25.11 22.85
CA THR A 386 -13.53 -25.40 23.69
C THR A 386 -14.34 -26.58 23.13
N ARG A 387 -14.59 -26.60 21.81
CA ARG A 387 -15.36 -27.66 21.17
C ARG A 387 -14.65 -29.01 21.18
N LEU A 388 -13.33 -29.02 20.94
CA LEU A 388 -12.53 -30.25 20.94
C LEU A 388 -12.36 -30.88 22.32
N ARG A 389 -12.44 -30.09 23.39
CA ARG A 389 -12.51 -30.62 24.77
C ARG A 389 -13.85 -31.26 25.07
N ALA A 390 -14.94 -30.75 24.50
CA ALA A 390 -16.27 -31.35 24.62
C ALA A 390 -16.42 -32.64 23.80
N GLU A 391 -15.63 -32.78 22.73
CA GLU A 391 -15.61 -33.95 21.84
C GLU A 391 -14.19 -34.54 21.71
N PRO A 392 -13.65 -35.20 22.77
CA PRO A 392 -12.27 -35.68 22.76
C PRO A 392 -11.96 -36.63 21.60
N GLY A 393 -10.80 -36.46 20.96
CA GLY A 393 -10.37 -37.23 19.80
C GLY A 393 -10.77 -36.63 18.45
N ALA A 394 -11.69 -35.66 18.42
CA ALA A 394 -12.05 -34.94 17.21
C ALA A 394 -10.93 -34.02 16.71
N PHE A 395 -11.04 -33.53 15.47
CA PHE A 395 -10.06 -32.62 14.84
C PHE A 395 -10.73 -31.35 14.35
N GLY A 396 -10.13 -30.20 14.67
CA GLY A 396 -10.63 -28.89 14.26
C GLY A 396 -9.63 -28.13 13.39
N LEU A 397 -10.12 -27.40 12.40
CA LEU A 397 -9.32 -26.52 11.54
C LEU A 397 -9.68 -25.06 11.83
N VAL A 398 -8.65 -24.25 12.05
CA VAL A 398 -8.73 -22.79 12.03
C VAL A 398 -7.95 -22.29 10.82
N GLY A 399 -8.60 -21.51 9.95
CA GLY A 399 -7.99 -20.80 8.83
C GLY A 399 -8.04 -19.30 9.06
N ALA A 400 -6.89 -18.65 9.14
CA ALA A 400 -6.74 -17.24 9.50
C ALA A 400 -6.17 -16.44 8.32
N ASN A 401 -6.91 -15.47 7.81
CA ASN A 401 -6.52 -14.65 6.66
C ASN A 401 -6.06 -13.25 7.10
N GLY A 402 -5.02 -12.73 6.45
CA GLY A 402 -4.50 -11.38 6.64
C GLY A 402 -4.27 -10.61 5.34
N GLY A 403 -4.42 -9.29 5.41
CA GLY A 403 -4.35 -8.43 4.23
C GLY A 403 -5.58 -8.61 3.34
N THR A 404 -5.37 -8.73 2.03
CA THR A 404 -6.41 -8.94 1.01
C THR A 404 -6.17 -10.29 0.33
N LEU A 405 -6.40 -11.38 1.08
CA LEU A 405 -5.95 -12.74 0.73
C LEU A 405 -4.42 -12.84 0.60
N SER A 406 -3.69 -11.95 1.26
CA SER A 406 -2.25 -11.80 1.08
C SER A 406 -1.44 -12.75 1.97
N LYS A 407 -2.03 -13.17 3.09
CA LYS A 407 -1.39 -14.02 4.10
C LYS A 407 -2.43 -15.00 4.63
N TYR A 408 -2.04 -16.25 4.81
CA TYR A 408 -2.91 -17.27 5.37
C TYR A 408 -2.15 -18.17 6.33
N SER A 409 -2.70 -18.32 7.53
CA SER A 409 -2.18 -19.17 8.59
C SER A 409 -3.23 -20.23 8.91
N ALA A 410 -2.86 -21.50 8.89
CA ALA A 410 -3.76 -22.62 9.17
C ALA A 410 -3.28 -23.41 10.39
N GLY A 411 -4.21 -23.91 11.20
CA GLY A 411 -3.93 -24.76 12.35
C GLY A 411 -4.93 -25.90 12.47
N ILE A 412 -4.43 -27.12 12.70
CA ILE A 412 -5.21 -28.33 12.98
C ILE A 412 -5.03 -28.70 14.45
N TYR A 413 -6.14 -28.80 15.18
CA TYR A 413 -6.15 -29.00 16.63
C TYR A 413 -6.85 -30.30 17.01
N SER A 414 -6.39 -30.97 18.07
CA SER A 414 -7.09 -32.12 18.68
C SER A 414 -6.63 -32.34 20.12
N THR A 415 -7.49 -32.92 20.96
CA THR A 415 -7.12 -33.44 22.29
C THR A 415 -6.30 -34.74 22.21
N THR A 416 -6.23 -35.37 21.03
CA THR A 416 -5.37 -36.53 20.80
C THR A 416 -3.90 -36.15 21.02
N PRO A 417 -3.15 -36.83 21.90
CA PRO A 417 -1.74 -36.53 22.11
C PRO A 417 -0.90 -36.73 20.86
N THR A 418 -0.03 -35.77 20.56
CA THR A 418 1.01 -35.87 19.53
C THR A 418 2.23 -35.06 19.97
N GLY A 419 3.42 -35.47 19.53
CA GLY A 419 4.61 -34.62 19.59
C GLY A 419 4.55 -33.49 18.55
N TRP A 420 5.40 -32.48 18.72
CA TRP A 420 5.59 -31.41 17.74
C TRP A 420 6.10 -31.95 16.40
N ARG A 421 5.56 -31.42 15.29
CA ARG A 421 6.01 -31.70 13.93
C ARG A 421 6.30 -30.37 13.24
N ALA A 422 7.48 -30.26 12.63
CA ALA A 422 7.82 -29.10 11.83
C ALA A 422 7.05 -29.12 10.49
N ASP A 423 6.61 -27.95 10.05
CA ASP A 423 6.05 -27.70 8.73
C ASP A 423 7.17 -27.44 7.69
N ARG A 424 6.79 -27.26 6.43
CA ARG A 424 7.63 -26.90 5.29
C ARG A 424 7.19 -25.58 4.64
N SER A 425 6.56 -24.67 5.39
CA SER A 425 6.08 -23.38 4.87
C SER A 425 7.18 -22.58 4.19
N ALA A 426 8.41 -22.60 4.70
CA ALA A 426 9.53 -21.87 4.07
C ALA A 426 9.85 -22.38 2.66
N GLU A 427 9.81 -23.71 2.45
CA GLU A 427 10.01 -24.34 1.14
C GLU A 427 8.86 -23.98 0.19
N LEU A 428 7.61 -24.12 0.67
CA LEU A 428 6.42 -23.80 -0.10
C LEU A 428 6.35 -22.32 -0.48
N GLN A 429 6.75 -21.42 0.43
CA GLN A 429 6.82 -19.99 0.17
C GLN A 429 7.82 -19.66 -0.93
N ALA A 430 9.00 -20.29 -0.94
CA ALA A 430 9.97 -20.10 -2.01
C ALA A 430 9.40 -20.53 -3.38
N GLY A 431 8.54 -21.55 -3.40
CA GLY A 431 7.77 -21.94 -4.59
C GLY A 431 6.77 -20.87 -5.03
N ILE A 432 5.99 -20.30 -4.08
CA ILE A 432 5.02 -19.22 -4.36
C ILE A 432 5.72 -17.96 -4.87
N ASP A 433 6.86 -17.61 -4.28
CA ASP A 433 7.65 -16.45 -4.66
C ASP A 433 8.20 -16.57 -6.10
N GLY A 434 8.27 -17.79 -6.64
CA GLY A 434 8.66 -18.09 -8.02
C GLY A 434 7.50 -18.24 -9.01
N TRP A 435 6.24 -18.08 -8.60
CA TRP A 435 5.10 -18.18 -9.51
C TRP A 435 5.11 -17.08 -10.58
N ASP A 436 4.66 -17.44 -11.77
CA ASP A 436 4.53 -16.50 -12.90
C ASP A 436 3.61 -15.33 -12.53
N ALA A 437 4.09 -14.12 -12.82
CA ALA A 437 3.37 -12.88 -12.58
C ALA A 437 3.18 -12.12 -13.91
N PRO A 438 2.00 -11.52 -14.13
CA PRO A 438 1.81 -10.66 -15.30
C PRO A 438 2.64 -9.39 -15.17
N VAL A 439 3.08 -8.86 -16.30
CA VAL A 439 3.80 -7.58 -16.35
C VAL A 439 2.82 -6.43 -16.19
N GLU A 440 3.10 -5.52 -15.27
CA GLU A 440 2.28 -4.34 -15.02
C GLU A 440 2.62 -3.17 -15.97
N ALA A 441 1.60 -2.46 -16.44
CA ALA A 441 1.69 -1.20 -17.15
C ALA A 441 1.30 -0.05 -16.20
N LEU A 442 2.31 0.54 -15.53
CA LEU A 442 2.10 1.68 -14.63
C LEU A 442 1.52 2.91 -15.34
N GLN A 443 1.90 3.10 -16.61
CA GLN A 443 1.33 4.07 -17.52
C GLN A 443 0.67 3.30 -18.67
N ALA A 444 -0.65 3.20 -18.63
CA ALA A 444 -1.43 2.45 -19.60
C ALA A 444 -2.17 3.41 -20.55
N ASP A 445 -1.94 3.26 -21.85
CA ASP A 445 -2.56 4.08 -22.89
C ASP A 445 -3.02 3.18 -24.05
N GLY A 446 -4.30 3.31 -24.45
CA GLY A 446 -4.86 2.61 -25.59
C GLY A 446 -6.08 1.73 -25.29
N PRO A 447 -6.52 0.92 -26.27
CA PRO A 447 -7.61 -0.03 -26.08
C PRO A 447 -7.19 -1.18 -25.15
N ALA A 448 -8.15 -1.66 -24.37
CA ALA A 448 -7.95 -2.62 -23.30
C ALA A 448 -9.19 -3.49 -23.08
N THR A 449 -9.01 -4.58 -22.33
CA THR A 449 -10.08 -5.47 -21.87
C THR A 449 -10.12 -5.52 -20.35
N VAL A 450 -11.32 -5.49 -19.76
CA VAL A 450 -11.52 -5.59 -18.30
C VAL A 450 -11.24 -7.03 -17.82
N GLU A 451 -10.38 -7.17 -16.81
CA GLU A 451 -10.06 -8.44 -16.13
C GLU A 451 -10.79 -8.58 -14.79
N THR A 452 -11.01 -7.48 -14.08
CA THR A 452 -11.95 -7.37 -12.95
C THR A 452 -12.21 -5.89 -12.62
N TRP A 453 -13.17 -5.60 -11.75
CA TRP A 453 -13.54 -4.24 -11.37
C TRP A 453 -14.21 -4.18 -9.99
N THR A 454 -14.37 -2.96 -9.49
CA THR A 454 -15.27 -2.64 -8.38
C THR A 454 -15.82 -1.23 -8.55
N VAL A 455 -16.96 -0.94 -7.91
CA VAL A 455 -17.50 0.42 -7.80
C VAL A 455 -17.62 0.78 -6.33
N LYS A 456 -16.91 1.83 -5.91
CA LYS A 456 -16.98 2.38 -4.56
C LYS A 456 -18.18 3.30 -4.45
N HIS A 457 -18.97 3.15 -3.39
CA HIS A 457 -20.17 3.95 -3.14
C HIS A 457 -19.98 4.90 -1.95
N GLY A 458 -19.95 6.20 -2.24
CA GLY A 458 -19.93 7.25 -1.23
C GLY A 458 -21.30 7.45 -0.56
N ARG A 459 -21.30 7.92 0.69
CA ARG A 459 -22.54 8.22 1.44
C ARG A 459 -23.37 9.34 0.82
N ASN A 460 -22.75 10.19 0.00
CA ASN A 460 -23.38 11.28 -0.75
C ASN A 460 -23.90 10.83 -2.13
N GLY A 461 -23.91 9.53 -2.42
CA GLY A 461 -24.33 8.99 -3.72
C GLY A 461 -23.23 8.97 -4.79
N SER A 462 -22.03 9.50 -4.50
CA SER A 462 -20.91 9.42 -5.44
C SER A 462 -20.50 7.98 -5.73
N ARG A 463 -20.11 7.73 -6.98
CA ARG A 463 -19.60 6.44 -7.45
C ARG A 463 -18.20 6.62 -8.00
N THR A 464 -17.33 5.66 -7.74
CA THR A 464 -15.98 5.62 -8.31
C THR A 464 -15.69 4.21 -8.75
N GLY A 465 -15.60 4.01 -10.06
CA GLY A 465 -15.20 2.73 -10.62
C GLY A 465 -13.69 2.58 -10.58
N VAL A 466 -13.23 1.37 -10.26
CA VAL A 466 -11.83 0.95 -10.41
C VAL A 466 -11.82 -0.30 -11.26
N VAL A 467 -11.00 -0.30 -12.30
CA VAL A 467 -10.86 -1.40 -13.26
C VAL A 467 -9.43 -1.91 -13.18
N VAL A 468 -9.29 -3.23 -13.10
CA VAL A 468 -8.06 -3.93 -13.47
C VAL A 468 -8.28 -4.52 -14.86
N GLY A 469 -7.38 -4.23 -15.79
CA GLY A 469 -7.54 -4.63 -17.18
C GLY A 469 -6.23 -5.02 -17.84
N ARG A 470 -6.33 -5.45 -19.10
CA ARG A 470 -5.24 -5.88 -19.96
C ARG A 470 -5.16 -5.00 -21.20
N LEU A 471 -4.00 -4.46 -21.51
CA LEU A 471 -3.77 -3.74 -22.76
C LEU A 471 -3.87 -4.72 -23.94
N GLU A 472 -4.59 -4.33 -25.00
CA GLU A 472 -4.68 -5.17 -26.21
C GLU A 472 -3.35 -5.25 -26.97
N ALA A 473 -2.48 -4.24 -26.80
CA ALA A 473 -1.22 -4.15 -27.52
C ALA A 473 -0.19 -5.22 -27.09
N ASP A 474 -0.14 -5.55 -25.79
CA ASP A 474 0.93 -6.38 -25.22
C ASP A 474 0.50 -7.25 -24.02
N GLY A 475 -0.79 -7.24 -23.65
CA GLY A 475 -1.32 -8.05 -22.55
C GLY A 475 -0.87 -7.62 -21.15
N ARG A 476 -0.15 -6.49 -21.01
CA ARG A 476 0.23 -5.98 -19.69
C ARG A 476 -1.00 -5.60 -18.87
N ARG A 477 -0.95 -5.91 -17.57
CA ARG A 477 -2.03 -5.60 -16.63
C ARG A 477 -1.92 -4.14 -16.18
N PHE A 478 -3.03 -3.44 -16.05
CA PHE A 478 -3.07 -2.10 -15.47
C PHE A 478 -4.20 -1.99 -14.45
N VAL A 479 -4.12 -0.98 -13.60
CA VAL A 479 -5.24 -0.48 -12.80
C VAL A 479 -5.60 0.94 -13.26
N ALA A 480 -6.88 1.26 -13.33
CA ALA A 480 -7.39 2.57 -13.73
C ALA A 480 -8.66 2.93 -12.95
N MET A 481 -8.89 4.24 -12.77
CA MET A 481 -10.07 4.78 -12.10
C MET A 481 -10.99 5.48 -13.11
N THR A 482 -12.29 5.44 -12.92
CA THR A 482 -13.23 6.17 -13.78
C THR A 482 -13.15 7.68 -13.55
N HIS A 483 -13.52 8.47 -14.55
CA HIS A 483 -13.83 9.88 -14.31
C HIS A 483 -15.16 9.99 -13.55
N ARG A 484 -15.31 11.00 -12.67
CA ARG A 484 -16.49 11.14 -11.81
C ARG A 484 -17.78 11.47 -12.58
N ASP A 485 -17.63 12.12 -13.74
CA ASP A 485 -18.74 12.59 -14.58
C ASP A 485 -18.99 11.65 -15.78
N ASP A 486 -18.35 10.47 -15.78
CA ASP A 486 -18.51 9.49 -16.85
C ASP A 486 -19.57 8.44 -16.51
N GLU A 487 -20.83 8.82 -16.68
CA GLU A 487 -21.97 7.94 -16.39
C GLU A 487 -22.01 6.69 -17.29
N GLU A 488 -21.50 6.76 -18.52
CA GLU A 488 -21.51 5.61 -19.45
C GLU A 488 -20.69 4.43 -18.92
N ILE A 489 -19.43 4.67 -18.51
CA ILE A 489 -18.62 3.61 -17.91
C ILE A 489 -19.16 3.22 -16.53
N LEU A 490 -19.68 4.16 -15.74
CA LEU A 490 -20.22 3.86 -14.42
C LEU A 490 -21.48 2.99 -14.51
N GLU A 491 -22.34 3.18 -15.50
CA GLU A 491 -23.47 2.29 -15.79
C GLU A 491 -22.97 0.90 -16.18
N LEU A 492 -22.00 0.79 -17.11
CA LEU A 492 -21.40 -0.51 -17.44
C LEU A 492 -20.89 -1.24 -16.18
N LEU A 493 -20.15 -0.54 -15.32
CA LEU A 493 -19.58 -1.12 -14.10
C LEU A 493 -20.61 -1.43 -13.01
N THR A 494 -21.74 -0.72 -12.97
CA THR A 494 -22.75 -0.82 -11.90
C THR A 494 -23.94 -1.71 -12.28
N THR A 495 -24.25 -1.90 -13.56
CA THR A 495 -25.44 -2.66 -14.01
C THR A 495 -25.13 -3.68 -15.11
N GLY A 496 -24.06 -3.50 -15.88
CA GLY A 496 -23.67 -4.41 -16.95
C GLY A 496 -22.81 -5.60 -16.50
N GLU A 497 -22.15 -6.24 -17.49
CA GLU A 497 -21.15 -7.31 -17.28
C GLU A 497 -19.77 -6.89 -17.81
N PRO A 498 -18.98 -6.15 -17.02
CA PRO A 498 -17.71 -5.58 -17.44
C PRO A 498 -16.59 -6.56 -17.82
N VAL A 499 -16.40 -7.68 -17.12
CA VAL A 499 -15.28 -8.60 -17.43
C VAL A 499 -15.36 -9.06 -18.88
N GLY A 500 -14.24 -8.96 -19.59
CA GLY A 500 -14.14 -9.28 -21.01
C GLY A 500 -14.63 -8.16 -21.94
N SER A 501 -15.27 -7.11 -21.41
CA SER A 501 -15.66 -5.94 -22.21
C SER A 501 -14.46 -5.10 -22.61
N ARG A 502 -14.54 -4.53 -23.81
CA ARG A 502 -13.55 -3.59 -24.33
C ARG A 502 -13.73 -2.22 -23.69
N VAL A 503 -12.62 -1.61 -23.30
CA VAL A 503 -12.53 -0.26 -22.70
C VAL A 503 -11.34 0.49 -23.32
N HIS A 504 -11.23 1.77 -23.01
CA HIS A 504 -10.08 2.59 -23.37
C HIS A 504 -9.45 3.18 -22.11
N VAL A 505 -8.13 3.06 -21.99
CA VAL A 505 -7.35 3.59 -20.86
C VAL A 505 -6.40 4.67 -21.36
N ARG A 506 -6.20 5.70 -20.53
CA ARG A 506 -5.20 6.75 -20.75
C ARG A 506 -4.50 7.05 -19.43
N SER A 507 -3.18 7.12 -19.46
CA SER A 507 -2.39 7.45 -18.28
C SER A 507 -2.36 8.97 -18.06
N PHE A 508 -2.21 9.41 -16.82
CA PHE A 508 -2.05 10.81 -16.43
C PHE A 508 -1.08 10.90 -15.25
N GLY A 509 -0.63 12.11 -14.90
CA GLY A 509 0.21 12.33 -13.73
C GLY A 509 -0.41 11.85 -12.41
N PHE A 510 -1.74 11.89 -12.32
CA PHE A 510 -2.54 11.42 -11.18
C PHE A 510 -3.03 9.96 -11.30
N GLY A 511 -2.45 9.18 -12.20
CA GLY A 511 -2.82 7.78 -12.48
C GLY A 511 -3.71 7.61 -13.73
N ASN A 512 -3.91 6.35 -14.12
CA ASN A 512 -4.68 5.95 -15.28
C ASN A 512 -6.18 6.24 -15.10
N ARG A 513 -6.83 6.64 -16.20
CA ARG A 513 -8.28 6.75 -16.31
C ARG A 513 -8.82 5.81 -17.37
N VAL A 514 -10.01 5.29 -17.12
CA VAL A 514 -10.69 4.33 -18.00
C VAL A 514 -12.09 4.84 -18.35
N THR A 515 -12.47 4.60 -19.60
CA THR A 515 -13.81 4.84 -20.15
C THR A 515 -14.11 3.81 -21.25
N THR A 516 -15.26 3.90 -21.92
CA THR A 516 -15.72 2.93 -22.90
C THR A 516 -14.97 3.01 -24.24
N THR A 517 -14.63 4.22 -24.72
CA THR A 517 -14.00 4.43 -26.03
C THR A 517 -12.95 5.55 -26.03
N GLY A 518 -12.08 5.57 -27.06
CA GLY A 518 -11.11 6.66 -27.25
C GLY A 518 -11.77 8.03 -27.44
N SER A 519 -12.86 8.09 -28.22
CA SER A 519 -13.62 9.33 -28.41
C SER A 519 -14.17 9.87 -27.10
N ARG A 520 -14.72 8.99 -26.25
CA ARG A 520 -15.21 9.36 -24.93
C ARG A 520 -14.09 9.84 -24.01
N MET A 521 -12.90 9.23 -24.11
CA MET A 521 -11.71 9.69 -23.38
C MET A 521 -11.33 11.12 -23.78
N ASP A 522 -11.40 11.45 -25.07
CA ASP A 522 -11.14 12.81 -25.57
C ASP A 522 -12.25 13.80 -25.18
N GLU A 523 -13.51 13.37 -25.05
CA GLU A 523 -14.57 14.25 -24.52
C GLU A 523 -14.36 14.58 -23.03
N LEU A 524 -14.00 13.60 -22.22
CA LEU A 524 -13.78 13.75 -20.78
C LEU A 524 -12.48 14.48 -20.47
N PHE A 525 -11.44 14.20 -21.26
CA PHE A 525 -10.12 14.79 -21.15
C PHE A 525 -9.68 15.34 -22.51
N PRO A 526 -10.24 16.48 -22.94
CA PRO A 526 -9.91 17.08 -24.22
C PRO A 526 -8.41 17.24 -24.40
N PRO A 527 -7.84 16.77 -25.52
CA PRO A 527 -6.44 17.04 -25.83
C PRO A 527 -6.27 18.56 -25.88
N ARG A 528 -5.36 19.07 -25.06
CA ARG A 528 -5.05 20.49 -25.04
C ARG A 528 -3.99 20.77 -26.10
N PRO A 529 -4.18 21.77 -26.97
CA PRO A 529 -3.10 22.20 -27.85
C PRO A 529 -1.92 22.66 -26.99
N ALA A 530 -0.71 22.28 -27.40
CA ALA A 530 0.52 22.70 -26.77
C ALA A 530 0.82 24.16 -27.16
N VAL A 531 0.06 25.09 -26.57
CA VAL A 531 0.18 26.54 -26.78
C VAL A 531 0.19 27.25 -25.43
N LEU A 532 0.90 28.37 -25.36
CA LEU A 532 0.94 29.19 -24.15
C LEU A 532 -0.45 29.80 -23.90
N ARG A 533 -0.91 29.77 -22.64
CA ARG A 533 -2.10 30.49 -22.19
C ARG A 533 -1.80 31.96 -21.96
N ASP A 534 -2.86 32.76 -22.00
CA ASP A 534 -2.80 34.19 -21.65
C ASP A 534 -2.43 34.39 -20.17
N ASP A 535 -2.96 33.54 -19.28
CA ASP A 535 -2.75 33.64 -17.83
C ASP A 535 -2.52 32.26 -17.18
N TYR A 536 -1.69 32.24 -16.14
CA TYR A 536 -1.41 31.10 -15.25
C TYR A 536 -1.49 31.58 -13.79
N GLU A 537 -1.85 30.69 -12.85
CA GLU A 537 -2.02 31.04 -11.45
C GLU A 537 -0.70 30.98 -10.65
N HIS A 538 0.17 30.04 -10.99
CA HIS A 538 1.38 29.72 -10.24
C HIS A 538 2.67 29.90 -11.04
N VAL A 539 2.57 30.22 -12.32
CA VAL A 539 3.68 30.49 -13.23
C VAL A 539 3.48 31.86 -13.88
N LEU A 540 4.55 32.56 -14.19
CA LEU A 540 4.52 33.73 -15.09
C LEU A 540 5.31 33.38 -16.33
N VAL A 541 4.76 33.71 -17.50
CA VAL A 541 5.45 33.55 -18.78
C VAL A 541 5.64 34.89 -19.45
N ARG A 542 6.82 35.12 -20.03
CA ARG A 542 7.10 36.27 -20.88
C ARG A 542 7.81 35.80 -22.14
N ARG A 543 7.26 36.17 -23.29
CA ARG A 543 7.91 35.98 -24.59
C ARG A 543 8.65 37.24 -25.00
N ASP A 544 9.90 37.09 -25.42
CA ASP A 544 10.73 38.16 -25.99
C ASP A 544 11.40 37.66 -27.27
N GLY A 545 10.74 37.90 -28.41
CA GLY A 545 11.13 37.31 -29.69
C GLY A 545 11.11 35.77 -29.64
N HIS A 546 12.30 35.17 -29.76
CA HIS A 546 12.54 33.72 -29.72
C HIS A 546 12.88 33.18 -28.32
N LEU A 547 12.90 34.05 -27.30
CA LEU A 547 13.15 33.69 -25.90
C LEU A 547 11.83 33.54 -25.14
N LEU A 548 11.72 32.46 -24.37
CA LEU A 548 10.67 32.27 -23.36
C LEU A 548 11.26 32.39 -21.95
N GLU A 549 10.74 33.31 -21.15
CA GLU A 549 11.04 33.39 -19.72
C GLU A 549 9.88 32.79 -18.93
N VAL A 550 10.20 31.83 -18.06
CA VAL A 550 9.26 31.11 -17.19
C VAL A 550 9.66 31.38 -15.75
N THR A 551 8.73 31.90 -14.95
CA THR A 551 8.96 32.20 -13.53
C THR A 551 8.01 31.41 -12.66
N ILE A 552 8.53 30.60 -11.74
CA ILE A 552 7.73 29.95 -10.69
C ILE A 552 7.25 31.03 -9.72
N ASN A 553 5.96 31.27 -9.63
CA ASN A 553 5.36 32.39 -8.91
C ASN A 553 4.65 31.96 -7.62
N ARG A 554 5.43 31.42 -6.68
CA ARG A 554 4.96 31.08 -5.33
C ARG A 554 5.95 31.57 -4.25
N PRO A 555 6.33 32.86 -4.24
CA PRO A 555 7.41 33.35 -3.38
C PRO A 555 7.11 33.17 -1.88
N GLN A 556 5.84 33.23 -1.49
CA GLN A 556 5.36 32.96 -0.13
C GLN A 556 5.67 31.55 0.37
N ALA A 557 5.78 30.58 -0.54
CA ALA A 557 6.14 29.19 -0.28
C ALA A 557 7.57 28.87 -0.77
N ARG A 558 8.41 29.90 -0.99
CA ARG A 558 9.77 29.75 -1.54
C ARG A 558 9.79 28.98 -2.86
N ASN A 559 8.78 29.21 -3.70
CA ASN A 559 8.64 28.58 -5.01
C ASN A 559 8.64 27.04 -4.97
N SER A 560 8.17 26.45 -3.86
CA SER A 560 7.92 25.01 -3.79
C SER A 560 6.72 24.63 -4.67
N LEU A 561 6.78 23.46 -5.30
CA LEU A 561 5.77 22.99 -6.23
C LEU A 561 4.81 22.00 -5.55
N HIS A 562 3.53 22.38 -5.54
CA HIS A 562 2.40 21.48 -5.34
C HIS A 562 1.91 20.98 -6.72
N PRO A 563 0.95 20.04 -6.79
CA PRO A 563 0.59 19.42 -8.07
C PRO A 563 0.13 20.39 -9.17
N ALA A 564 -0.70 21.39 -8.85
CA ALA A 564 -1.17 22.33 -9.87
C ALA A 564 -0.04 23.22 -10.44
N ALA A 565 0.97 23.59 -9.64
CA ALA A 565 2.14 24.31 -10.15
C ALA A 565 3.01 23.41 -11.05
N ASN A 566 3.06 22.10 -10.79
CA ASN A 566 3.73 21.17 -11.70
C ASN A 566 2.99 21.06 -13.03
N ASP A 567 1.65 20.95 -13.00
CA ASP A 567 0.84 20.86 -14.22
C ASP A 567 1.00 22.13 -15.09
N GLU A 568 0.98 23.33 -14.50
CA GLU A 568 1.19 24.56 -15.26
C GLU A 568 2.59 24.63 -15.90
N LEU A 569 3.63 24.22 -15.18
CA LEU A 569 4.99 24.15 -15.76
C LEU A 569 5.07 23.11 -16.88
N ASP A 570 4.42 21.96 -16.74
CA ASP A 570 4.36 20.94 -17.79
C ASP A 570 3.69 21.47 -19.06
N GLU A 571 2.57 22.17 -18.92
CA GLU A 571 1.87 22.81 -20.03
C GLU A 571 2.71 23.90 -20.71
N VAL A 572 3.41 24.73 -19.93
CA VAL A 572 4.32 25.74 -20.46
C VAL A 572 5.46 25.11 -21.25
N PHE A 573 6.06 24.03 -20.74
CA PHE A 573 7.14 23.36 -21.45
C PHE A 573 6.66 22.55 -22.65
N ASP A 574 5.47 21.95 -22.62
CA ASP A 574 4.85 21.35 -23.80
C ASP A 574 4.65 22.40 -24.89
N ALA A 575 4.09 23.56 -24.56
CA ALA A 575 3.93 24.67 -25.49
C ALA A 575 5.28 25.19 -26.00
N TYR A 576 6.26 25.33 -25.11
CA TYR A 576 7.61 25.73 -25.49
C TYR A 576 8.18 24.75 -26.52
N PHE A 577 8.19 23.44 -26.25
CA PHE A 577 8.80 22.48 -27.17
C PHE A 577 8.02 22.35 -28.49
N ALA A 578 6.71 22.59 -28.49
CA ALA A 578 5.87 22.55 -29.69
C ALA A 578 5.97 23.80 -30.58
N ASP A 579 6.24 24.99 -30.02
CA ASP A 579 6.31 26.25 -30.80
C ASP A 579 7.65 26.37 -31.56
N PRO A 580 7.67 26.34 -32.91
CA PRO A 580 8.91 26.48 -33.69
C PRO A 580 9.52 27.89 -33.62
N ASP A 581 8.77 28.90 -33.18
CA ASP A 581 9.28 30.27 -33.04
C ASP A 581 9.92 30.53 -31.66
N LEU A 582 9.87 29.58 -30.72
CA LEU A 582 10.58 29.66 -29.45
C LEU A 582 11.83 28.79 -29.52
N TRP A 583 13.00 29.38 -29.30
CA TRP A 583 14.30 28.72 -29.48
C TRP A 583 15.01 28.45 -28.16
N VAL A 584 14.90 29.34 -27.18
CA VAL A 584 15.55 29.21 -25.85
C VAL A 584 14.53 29.50 -24.76
N ALA A 585 14.57 28.74 -23.66
CA ALA A 585 13.80 29.03 -22.46
C ALA A 585 14.71 29.34 -21.26
N ILE A 586 14.28 30.26 -20.39
CA ILE A 586 14.86 30.50 -19.07
C ILE A 586 13.80 30.15 -18.03
N LEU A 587 14.17 29.39 -17.00
CA LEU A 587 13.37 29.12 -15.82
C LEU A 587 13.98 29.83 -14.61
N THR A 588 13.17 30.55 -13.83
CA THR A 588 13.59 31.23 -12.58
C THR A 588 12.50 31.12 -11.50
N GLY A 589 12.82 31.47 -10.25
CA GLY A 589 11.83 31.66 -9.18
C GLY A 589 11.43 33.13 -9.02
N ALA A 590 10.20 33.41 -8.59
CA ALA A 590 9.79 34.76 -8.21
C ALA A 590 10.42 35.18 -6.87
N GLY A 591 10.76 36.46 -6.74
CA GLY A 591 11.38 37.02 -5.53
C GLY A 591 12.91 36.83 -5.47
N ASP A 592 13.48 36.96 -4.28
CA ASP A 592 14.93 37.00 -4.03
C ASP A 592 15.41 35.87 -3.11
N LYS A 593 14.51 35.00 -2.64
CA LYS A 593 14.84 33.97 -1.63
C LYS A 593 15.16 32.61 -2.23
N ALA A 594 14.48 32.22 -3.29
CA ALA A 594 14.55 30.86 -3.79
C ALA A 594 14.23 30.80 -5.28
N PHE A 595 15.08 30.09 -6.00
CA PHE A 595 14.71 29.50 -7.29
C PHE A 595 13.56 28.51 -7.09
N SER A 596 13.78 27.50 -6.24
CA SER A 596 12.73 26.61 -5.75
C SER A 596 13.20 25.83 -4.52
N ALA A 597 12.31 25.71 -3.53
CA ALA A 597 12.50 24.83 -2.38
C ALA A 597 12.10 23.36 -2.65
N GLY A 598 11.71 23.01 -3.88
CA GLY A 598 11.35 21.65 -4.27
C GLY A 598 9.90 21.30 -3.98
N ASN A 599 9.62 20.05 -3.57
CA ASN A 599 8.26 19.57 -3.31
C ASN A 599 7.62 20.33 -2.13
N ASP A 600 6.35 20.73 -2.27
CA ASP A 600 5.61 21.42 -1.21
C ASP A 600 5.24 20.44 -0.07
N LEU A 601 6.07 20.39 0.97
CA LEU A 601 5.89 19.49 2.11
C LEU A 601 4.70 19.89 2.99
N VAL A 602 4.30 21.16 3.00
CA VAL A 602 3.11 21.63 3.73
C VAL A 602 1.85 21.11 3.04
N TYR A 603 1.79 21.20 1.72
CA TYR A 603 0.72 20.59 0.93
C TYR A 603 0.72 19.07 1.08
N SER A 604 1.90 18.44 1.05
CA SER A 604 2.03 16.98 1.22
C SER A 604 1.51 16.50 2.58
N ALA A 605 1.75 17.26 3.64
CA ALA A 605 1.25 16.96 4.99
C ALA A 605 -0.25 17.25 5.17
N SER A 606 -0.91 17.96 4.23
CA SER A 606 -2.31 18.34 4.37
C SER A 606 -3.30 17.20 4.04
N GLY A 607 -2.83 16.04 3.61
CA GLY A 607 -3.65 14.90 3.19
C GLY A 607 -4.38 15.12 1.85
N LYS A 608 -4.07 16.19 1.11
CA LYS A 608 -4.62 16.43 -0.23
C LYS A 608 -3.97 15.47 -1.24
N PRO A 609 -4.65 15.14 -2.36
CA PRO A 609 -4.07 14.30 -3.40
C PRO A 609 -2.76 14.88 -3.95
N MET A 610 -1.74 14.04 -4.08
CA MET A 610 -0.43 14.41 -4.62
C MET A 610 -0.18 13.70 -5.95
N TRP A 611 0.23 14.45 -6.97
CA TRP A 611 0.65 13.91 -8.27
C TRP A 611 1.77 14.74 -8.88
N VAL A 612 2.40 14.16 -9.91
CA VAL A 612 3.42 14.79 -10.75
C VAL A 612 3.07 14.49 -12.20
N PRO A 613 3.17 15.44 -13.14
CA PRO A 613 2.89 15.22 -14.57
C PRO A 613 3.73 14.10 -15.19
N LYS A 614 3.32 13.63 -16.38
CA LYS A 614 4.02 12.54 -17.08
C LYS A 614 5.48 12.90 -17.40
N ASN A 615 5.74 14.15 -17.74
CA ASN A 615 7.09 14.64 -18.02
C ASN A 615 7.88 14.97 -16.74
N GLY A 616 7.40 14.55 -15.56
CA GLY A 616 8.10 14.65 -14.29
C GLY A 616 7.86 15.97 -13.54
N PHE A 617 8.58 16.12 -12.42
CA PHE A 617 8.58 17.32 -11.58
C PHE A 617 8.97 18.54 -12.41
N ALA A 618 8.24 19.64 -12.23
CA ALA A 618 8.29 20.88 -13.03
C ALA A 618 8.10 20.67 -14.55
N GLY A 619 7.54 19.55 -15.01
CA GLY A 619 7.38 19.26 -16.43
C GLY A 619 8.69 18.98 -17.20
N LEU A 620 9.82 18.86 -16.48
CA LEU A 620 11.15 18.73 -17.07
C LEU A 620 11.86 17.45 -16.66
N THR A 621 11.80 17.08 -15.38
CA THR A 621 12.69 16.05 -14.82
C THR A 621 12.48 14.63 -15.37
N GLY A 622 11.33 14.36 -16.00
CA GLY A 622 11.00 13.12 -16.70
C GLY A 622 10.85 13.30 -18.22
N ARG A 623 11.10 14.49 -18.76
CA ARG A 623 10.98 14.79 -20.20
C ARG A 623 12.14 14.16 -20.95
N ARG A 624 11.83 13.38 -22.00
CA ARG A 624 12.85 12.70 -22.83
C ARG A 624 13.35 13.57 -23.97
N ASP A 625 12.45 14.31 -24.61
CA ASP A 625 12.72 15.02 -25.85
C ASP A 625 12.94 16.52 -25.61
N MET A 626 14.03 16.85 -24.89
CA MET A 626 14.43 18.24 -24.63
C MET A 626 15.32 18.79 -25.75
N THR A 627 14.79 18.87 -26.96
CA THR A 627 15.58 19.27 -28.16
C THR A 627 15.92 20.76 -28.20
N LYS A 628 15.41 21.58 -27.29
CA LYS A 628 15.66 23.03 -27.23
C LYS A 628 16.23 23.47 -25.87
N PRO A 629 17.17 24.43 -25.84
CA PRO A 629 17.85 24.84 -24.61
C PRO A 629 16.92 25.37 -23.51
N VAL A 630 17.21 24.96 -22.27
CA VAL A 630 16.53 25.45 -21.06
C VAL A 630 17.61 25.86 -20.07
N ILE A 631 17.60 27.11 -19.64
CA ILE A 631 18.56 27.69 -18.70
C ILE A 631 17.86 27.86 -17.35
N ALA A 632 18.41 27.31 -16.27
CA ALA A 632 18.00 27.65 -14.91
C ALA A 632 18.72 28.93 -14.46
N ALA A 633 17.96 30.00 -14.22
CA ALA A 633 18.43 31.19 -13.53
C ALA A 633 18.15 31.03 -12.02
N VAL A 634 19.16 30.59 -11.27
CA VAL A 634 19.02 30.22 -9.86
C VAL A 634 19.21 31.47 -8.98
N ASN A 635 18.09 32.07 -8.59
CA ASN A 635 18.01 33.23 -7.71
C ASN A 635 17.81 32.82 -6.23
N GLY A 636 18.90 32.42 -5.56
CA GLY A 636 18.90 31.94 -4.17
C GLY A 636 18.81 30.42 -4.03
N PHE A 637 17.91 29.91 -3.18
CA PHE A 637 17.83 28.48 -2.87
C PHE A 637 17.33 27.60 -4.04
N ALA A 638 18.10 26.56 -4.38
CA ALA A 638 17.67 25.40 -5.17
C ALA A 638 17.79 24.14 -4.30
N MET A 639 16.70 23.74 -3.64
CA MET A 639 16.71 22.71 -2.59
C MET A 639 15.82 21.53 -2.95
N GLY A 640 16.29 20.32 -2.66
CA GLY A 640 15.61 19.06 -2.98
C GLY A 640 15.19 19.03 -4.45
N GLY A 641 13.90 18.83 -4.70
CA GLY A 641 13.30 18.96 -6.04
C GLY A 641 13.69 20.23 -6.81
N GLY A 642 13.97 21.37 -6.16
CA GLY A 642 14.47 22.57 -6.83
C GLY A 642 15.88 22.42 -7.41
N CYS A 643 16.75 21.68 -6.73
CA CYS A 643 18.04 21.27 -7.27
C CYS A 643 17.87 20.25 -8.41
N GLU A 644 16.87 19.36 -8.31
CA GLU A 644 16.56 18.40 -9.37
C GLU A 644 16.04 19.08 -10.64
N ILE A 645 15.27 20.18 -10.51
CA ILE A 645 14.87 21.04 -11.64
C ILE A 645 16.10 21.66 -12.30
N ALA A 646 17.01 22.26 -11.51
CA ALA A 646 18.23 22.86 -12.05
C ALA A 646 19.11 21.82 -12.79
N LEU A 647 19.25 20.62 -12.22
CA LEU A 647 19.94 19.48 -12.84
C LEU A 647 19.27 18.98 -14.12
N ALA A 648 17.96 19.16 -14.28
CA ALA A 648 17.23 18.80 -15.49
C ALA A 648 17.33 19.86 -16.58
N CYS A 649 17.72 21.09 -16.26
CA CYS A 649 18.00 22.13 -17.25
C CYS A 649 19.34 21.87 -17.96
N HIS A 650 19.49 22.39 -19.17
CA HIS A 650 20.72 22.21 -19.96
C HIS A 650 21.87 23.04 -19.40
N LEU A 651 21.56 24.22 -18.89
CA LEU A 651 22.54 25.19 -18.40
C LEU A 651 22.02 25.82 -17.11
N VAL A 652 22.94 26.23 -16.23
CA VAL A 652 22.63 26.87 -14.96
C VAL A 652 23.45 28.15 -14.82
N VAL A 653 22.74 29.27 -14.61
CA VAL A 653 23.30 30.55 -14.18
C VAL A 653 22.83 30.79 -12.76
N ALA A 654 23.74 31.01 -11.82
CA ALA A 654 23.39 31.17 -10.42
C ALA A 654 23.88 32.53 -9.91
N ASP A 655 23.09 33.17 -9.06
CA ASP A 655 23.63 34.29 -8.29
C ASP A 655 24.67 33.79 -7.27
N ASP A 656 25.58 34.67 -6.84
CA ASP A 656 26.67 34.33 -5.93
C ASP A 656 26.22 33.93 -4.50
N THR A 657 24.96 34.21 -4.13
CA THR A 657 24.34 33.80 -2.87
C THR A 657 23.57 32.48 -2.98
N ALA A 658 23.43 31.92 -4.19
CA ALA A 658 22.66 30.72 -4.42
C ALA A 658 23.27 29.50 -3.74
N THR A 659 22.41 28.58 -3.31
CA THR A 659 22.85 27.30 -2.74
C THR A 659 22.04 26.13 -3.27
N PHE A 660 22.73 25.01 -3.48
CA PHE A 660 22.20 23.77 -4.03
C PHE A 660 22.26 22.65 -3.00
N ALA A 661 21.20 21.84 -2.87
CA ALA A 661 21.24 20.64 -2.05
C ALA A 661 20.16 19.62 -2.44
N LEU A 662 20.45 18.34 -2.26
CA LEU A 662 19.47 17.26 -2.21
C LEU A 662 19.14 16.95 -0.74
N SER A 663 18.25 17.73 -0.14
CA SER A 663 17.99 17.73 1.31
C SER A 663 16.97 16.69 1.80
N GLU A 664 16.45 15.83 0.93
CA GLU A 664 15.33 14.93 1.16
C GLU A 664 15.57 13.95 2.32
N VAL A 665 16.80 13.49 2.51
CA VAL A 665 17.17 12.59 3.63
C VAL A 665 16.90 13.20 5.01
N LYS A 666 16.86 14.52 5.13
CA LYS A 666 16.56 15.22 6.38
C LYS A 666 15.07 15.22 6.74
N VAL A 667 14.20 14.81 5.82
CA VAL A 667 12.74 14.78 5.98
C VAL A 667 12.14 13.40 5.69
N GLY A 668 12.98 12.35 5.67
CA GLY A 668 12.53 10.97 5.40
C GLY A 668 12.12 10.71 3.95
N LEU A 669 12.64 11.49 3.00
CA LEU A 669 12.37 11.37 1.57
C LEU A 669 13.66 11.06 0.79
N VAL A 670 13.53 10.89 -0.53
CA VAL A 670 14.65 10.71 -1.46
C VAL A 670 14.50 11.64 -2.67
N ALA A 671 15.63 12.08 -3.25
CA ALA A 671 15.71 12.89 -4.48
C ALA A 671 15.31 12.07 -5.72
N GLY A 672 14.03 11.72 -5.78
CA GLY A 672 13.42 10.81 -6.75
C GLY A 672 13.00 11.46 -8.07
N ALA A 673 13.06 12.79 -8.21
CA ALA A 673 12.86 13.48 -9.49
C ALA A 673 14.15 13.52 -10.34
N GLY A 674 15.06 12.57 -10.11
CA GLY A 674 16.26 12.36 -10.90
C GLY A 674 17.54 12.92 -10.29
N GLY A 675 17.52 13.52 -9.10
CA GLY A 675 18.70 13.98 -8.37
C GLY A 675 19.69 12.86 -8.09
N LEU A 676 19.20 11.66 -7.73
CA LEU A 676 20.03 10.46 -7.57
C LEU A 676 20.67 9.95 -8.86
N VAL A 677 20.18 10.40 -10.02
CA VAL A 677 20.66 9.95 -11.34
C VAL A 677 21.55 11.01 -11.99
N ARG A 678 21.11 12.26 -11.98
CA ARG A 678 21.78 13.38 -12.65
C ARG A 678 22.96 13.90 -11.86
N LEU A 679 22.84 14.10 -10.54
CA LEU A 679 23.93 14.65 -9.75
C LEU A 679 25.23 13.81 -9.84
N PRO A 680 25.20 12.47 -9.71
CA PRO A 680 26.42 11.66 -9.86
C PRO A 680 27.02 11.65 -11.28
N ARG A 681 26.26 12.10 -12.29
CA ARG A 681 26.72 12.26 -13.68
C ARG A 681 27.24 13.66 -13.97
N THR A 682 26.92 14.65 -13.12
CA THR A 682 27.27 16.06 -13.30
C THR A 682 28.50 16.46 -12.49
N VAL A 683 28.64 15.98 -11.24
CA VAL A 683 29.73 16.37 -10.33
C VAL A 683 30.57 15.15 -9.93
N PRO A 684 31.76 15.33 -9.32
CA PRO A 684 32.58 14.21 -8.87
C PRO A 684 31.79 13.23 -7.97
N PRO A 685 31.90 11.90 -8.16
CA PRO A 685 31.05 10.92 -7.48
C PRO A 685 31.07 11.05 -5.95
N THR A 686 32.23 11.32 -5.35
CA THR A 686 32.37 11.49 -3.90
C THR A 686 31.63 12.71 -3.37
N VAL A 687 31.62 13.81 -4.12
CA VAL A 687 30.86 15.02 -3.79
C VAL A 687 29.36 14.75 -3.91
N ALA A 688 28.93 14.10 -5.00
CA ALA A 688 27.53 13.72 -5.18
C ALA A 688 27.05 12.81 -4.03
N THR A 689 27.83 11.79 -3.67
CA THR A 689 27.50 10.88 -2.55
C THR A 689 27.42 11.63 -1.23
N GLU A 690 28.36 12.55 -0.93
CA GLU A 690 28.29 13.37 0.28
C GLU A 690 27.00 14.21 0.31
N MET A 691 26.70 14.92 -0.78
CA MET A 691 25.48 15.74 -0.89
C MET A 691 24.22 14.90 -0.69
N ILE A 692 24.13 13.72 -1.33
CA ILE A 692 22.97 12.83 -1.26
C ILE A 692 22.78 12.25 0.15
N LEU A 693 23.85 11.75 0.78
CA LEU A 693 23.74 11.06 2.07
C LEU A 693 23.57 12.03 3.24
N THR A 694 24.10 13.25 3.13
CA THR A 694 24.09 14.22 4.25
C THR A 694 23.08 15.36 4.05
N GLY A 695 22.57 15.56 2.83
CA GLY A 695 21.81 16.74 2.47
C GLY A 695 22.58 18.05 2.67
N ARG A 696 23.92 18.03 2.49
CA ARG A 696 24.79 19.22 2.60
C ARG A 696 24.44 20.23 1.52
N ARG A 697 24.49 21.52 1.89
CA ARG A 697 24.36 22.64 0.96
C ARG A 697 25.70 22.95 0.32
N VAL A 698 25.67 23.22 -0.97
CA VAL A 698 26.81 23.63 -1.79
C VAL A 698 26.56 25.05 -2.29
N THR A 699 27.57 25.92 -2.17
CA THR A 699 27.51 27.32 -2.63
C THR A 699 27.56 27.42 -4.15
N ALA A 700 27.13 28.55 -4.74
CA ALA A 700 27.26 28.80 -6.17
C ALA A 700 28.70 28.66 -6.69
N THR A 701 29.69 29.09 -5.89
CA THR A 701 31.12 28.97 -6.24
C THR A 701 31.60 27.51 -6.25
N GLU A 702 31.27 26.73 -5.21
CA GLU A 702 31.59 25.30 -5.20
C GLU A 702 30.87 24.58 -6.35
N ALA A 703 29.59 24.86 -6.56
CA ALA A 703 28.78 24.27 -7.62
C ALA A 703 29.34 24.57 -9.02
N HIS A 704 29.85 25.78 -9.24
CA HIS A 704 30.58 26.15 -10.46
C HIS A 704 31.88 25.35 -10.60
N GLY A 705 32.66 25.25 -9.53
CA GLY A 705 33.90 24.46 -9.50
C GLY A 705 33.69 22.96 -9.76
N TYR A 706 32.50 22.43 -9.44
CA TYR A 706 32.14 21.04 -9.72
C TYR A 706 31.48 20.82 -11.09
N GLY A 707 31.19 21.88 -11.85
CA GLY A 707 30.51 21.79 -13.15
C GLY A 707 28.99 21.72 -13.10
N LEU A 708 28.37 21.94 -11.92
CA LEU A 708 26.90 22.06 -11.78
C LEU A 708 26.38 23.40 -12.32
N VAL A 709 27.17 24.48 -12.15
CA VAL A 709 26.83 25.85 -12.54
C VAL A 709 27.74 26.31 -13.67
N ASN A 710 27.18 26.87 -14.75
CA ASN A 710 27.96 27.40 -15.87
C ASN A 710 28.49 28.81 -15.61
N ARG A 711 27.68 29.69 -14.98
CA ARG A 711 28.05 31.08 -14.67
C ARG A 711 27.58 31.48 -13.28
N VAL A 712 28.47 32.13 -12.52
CA VAL A 712 28.12 32.80 -11.27
C VAL A 712 28.05 34.30 -11.53
N VAL A 713 26.95 34.94 -11.14
CA VAL A 713 26.71 36.38 -11.34
C VAL A 713 26.41 37.08 -10.00
N PRO A 714 26.51 38.41 -9.92
CA PRO A 714 26.19 39.12 -8.68
C PRO A 714 24.79 38.80 -8.13
N ALA A 715 24.65 38.82 -6.80
CA ALA A 715 23.38 38.66 -6.09
C ALA A 715 22.21 39.38 -6.78
N GLY A 716 21.12 38.66 -7.03
CA GLY A 716 19.90 39.22 -7.64
C GLY A 716 19.95 39.47 -9.14
N THR A 717 21.03 39.10 -9.85
CA THR A 717 21.17 39.28 -11.31
C THR A 717 21.16 37.97 -12.11
N ALA A 718 20.71 36.86 -11.50
CA ALA A 718 20.66 35.54 -12.14
C ALA A 718 19.88 35.53 -13.46
N LEU A 719 18.73 36.23 -13.51
CA LEU A 719 17.89 36.29 -14.71
C LEU A 719 18.57 37.10 -15.82
N GLU A 720 19.20 38.22 -15.50
CA GLU A 720 19.99 39.03 -16.43
C GLU A 720 21.15 38.21 -17.00
N GLY A 721 21.91 37.52 -16.16
CA GLY A 721 23.00 36.63 -16.62
C GLY A 721 22.50 35.47 -17.49
N ALA A 722 21.30 34.94 -17.21
CA ALA A 722 20.67 33.93 -18.05
C ALA A 722 20.19 34.50 -19.39
N ARG A 723 19.72 35.76 -19.44
CA ARG A 723 19.38 36.45 -20.70
C ARG A 723 20.62 36.70 -21.55
N GLU A 724 21.75 37.07 -20.95
CA GLU A 724 23.02 37.22 -21.66
C GLU A 724 23.46 35.89 -22.29
N LEU A 725 23.41 34.79 -21.51
CA LEU A 725 23.71 33.45 -22.01
C LEU A 725 22.71 33.01 -23.10
N ALA A 726 21.42 33.32 -22.95
CA ALA A 726 20.41 33.03 -23.96
C ALA A 726 20.67 33.81 -25.27
N ALA A 727 21.09 35.07 -25.17
CA ALA A 727 21.42 35.89 -26.34
C ALA A 727 22.60 35.31 -27.13
N GLU A 728 23.61 34.74 -26.46
CA GLU A 728 24.71 34.03 -27.12
C GLU A 728 24.21 32.78 -27.88
N ILE A 729 23.27 32.03 -27.30
CA ILE A 729 22.67 30.86 -27.98
C ILE A 729 21.83 31.30 -29.18
N LEU A 730 21.08 32.38 -29.05
CA LEU A 730 20.22 32.94 -30.12
C LEU A 730 21.01 33.53 -31.30
N ASP A 731 22.31 33.81 -31.14
CA ASP A 731 23.18 34.19 -32.25
C ASP A 731 23.50 32.98 -33.17
N GLY A 732 23.39 31.76 -32.64
CA GLY A 732 23.58 30.51 -33.37
C GLY A 732 22.34 30.02 -34.13
N SER A 733 22.53 29.11 -35.09
CA SER A 733 21.42 28.48 -35.81
C SER A 733 20.56 27.64 -34.85
N PRO A 734 19.24 27.90 -34.72
CA PRO A 734 18.34 27.10 -33.90
C PRO A 734 18.27 25.64 -34.38
N THR A 735 18.35 25.38 -35.70
CA THR A 735 18.42 24.01 -36.23
C THR A 735 19.69 23.30 -35.76
N SER A 736 20.85 23.98 -35.80
CA SER A 736 22.13 23.41 -35.35
C SER A 736 22.15 23.14 -33.84
N VAL A 737 21.61 24.07 -33.05
CA VAL A 737 21.51 23.93 -31.58
C VAL A 737 20.61 22.73 -31.24
N ARG A 738 19.45 22.59 -31.91
CA ARG A 738 18.54 21.46 -31.72
C ARG A 738 19.19 20.13 -32.07
N ALA A 739 19.82 20.05 -33.25
CA ALA A 739 20.53 18.85 -33.69
C ALA A 739 21.65 18.49 -32.72
N SER A 740 22.38 19.47 -32.19
CA SER A 740 23.43 19.24 -31.19
C SER A 740 22.88 18.58 -29.92
N LEU A 741 21.80 19.11 -29.35
CA LEU A 741 21.16 18.54 -28.15
C LEU A 741 20.60 17.14 -28.43
N GLN A 742 20.00 16.93 -29.60
CA GLN A 742 19.47 15.63 -29.99
C GLN A 742 20.57 14.58 -30.12
N ILE A 743 21.66 14.87 -30.83
CA ILE A 743 22.80 13.95 -30.99
C ILE A 743 23.45 13.66 -29.62
N MET A 744 23.60 14.67 -28.77
CA MET A 744 24.10 14.48 -27.40
C MET A 744 23.23 13.50 -26.60
N ASN A 745 21.91 13.57 -26.75
CA ASN A 745 20.97 12.67 -26.06
C ASN A 745 21.00 11.24 -26.65
N GLU A 746 20.97 11.12 -27.99
CA GLU A 746 21.02 9.84 -28.71
C GLU A 746 22.29 9.04 -28.37
N THR A 747 23.41 9.73 -28.20
CA THR A 747 24.73 9.12 -27.97
C THR A 747 25.10 8.96 -26.49
N ALA A 748 24.33 9.52 -25.55
CA ALA A 748 24.67 9.54 -24.11
C ALA A 748 24.86 8.15 -23.49
N GLY A 749 24.24 7.11 -24.04
CA GLY A 749 24.36 5.72 -23.58
C GLY A 749 25.50 4.92 -24.22
N ILE A 750 26.17 5.47 -25.24
CA ILE A 750 27.22 4.78 -26.00
C ILE A 750 28.55 5.01 -25.30
N THR A 751 29.13 3.95 -24.74
CA THR A 751 30.36 4.05 -23.95
C THR A 751 31.60 4.29 -24.81
N ASP A 752 31.66 3.66 -25.99
CA ASP A 752 32.77 3.86 -26.92
C ASP A 752 32.58 5.18 -27.70
N THR A 753 33.56 6.07 -27.61
CA THR A 753 33.46 7.41 -28.20
C THR A 753 33.50 7.38 -29.74
N VAL A 754 34.12 6.38 -30.35
CA VAL A 754 34.17 6.24 -31.81
C VAL A 754 32.84 5.71 -32.32
N ASP A 755 32.25 4.72 -31.65
CA ASP A 755 30.89 4.26 -31.95
C ASP A 755 29.86 5.39 -31.77
N ALA A 756 30.02 6.24 -30.74
CA ALA A 756 29.17 7.41 -30.53
C ALA A 756 29.28 8.43 -31.68
N VAL A 757 30.48 8.69 -32.20
CA VAL A 757 30.70 9.58 -33.36
C VAL A 757 30.11 9.00 -34.64
N HIS A 758 30.16 7.68 -34.83
CA HIS A 758 29.59 7.00 -36.00
C HIS A 758 28.11 6.62 -35.85
N HIS A 759 27.46 7.00 -34.75
CA HIS A 759 26.04 6.75 -34.54
C HIS A 759 25.21 7.44 -35.64
N PRO A 760 24.37 6.70 -36.38
CA PRO A 760 23.53 7.31 -37.40
C PRO A 760 22.47 8.18 -36.72
N SER A 761 22.49 9.49 -37.00
CA SER A 761 21.53 10.44 -36.43
C SER A 761 20.75 11.15 -37.55
N PRO A 762 19.42 10.97 -37.61
CA PRO A 762 18.56 11.72 -38.53
C PRO A 762 18.70 13.24 -38.36
N ALA A 763 19.02 13.72 -37.15
CA ALA A 763 19.20 15.14 -36.88
C ALA A 763 20.35 15.76 -37.67
N LEU A 764 21.43 15.00 -37.91
CA LEU A 764 22.56 15.45 -38.71
C LEU A 764 22.19 15.51 -40.20
N ASP A 765 21.48 14.49 -40.69
CA ASP A 765 20.99 14.44 -42.08
C ASP A 765 20.01 15.59 -42.36
N GLU A 766 19.08 15.85 -41.44
CA GLU A 766 18.14 16.98 -41.52
C GLU A 766 18.86 18.33 -41.50
N LEU A 767 19.87 18.50 -40.65
CA LEU A 767 20.68 19.73 -40.58
C LEU A 767 21.39 20.02 -41.91
N LEU A 768 21.98 19.00 -42.56
CA LEU A 768 22.68 19.15 -43.84
C LEU A 768 21.75 19.63 -44.97
N LEU A 769 20.46 19.34 -44.88
CA LEU A 769 19.43 19.70 -45.86
C LEU A 769 18.67 20.98 -45.50
N SER A 770 18.92 21.57 -44.33
CA SER A 770 18.18 22.74 -43.81
C SER A 770 18.57 24.07 -44.50
N GLU A 771 17.64 25.03 -44.51
CA GLU A 771 17.92 26.41 -44.96
C GLU A 771 18.97 27.06 -44.06
N ASP A 772 18.90 26.80 -42.75
CA ASP A 772 19.87 27.27 -41.76
C ASP A 772 21.30 26.79 -42.06
N GLY A 773 21.47 25.52 -42.44
CA GLY A 773 22.78 24.96 -42.83
C GLY A 773 23.36 25.66 -44.06
N ALA A 774 22.55 25.85 -45.10
CA ALA A 774 22.95 26.57 -46.30
C ALA A 774 23.25 28.06 -46.02
N GLU A 775 22.44 28.70 -45.19
CA GLU A 775 22.59 30.09 -44.80
C GLU A 775 23.87 30.34 -43.99
N GLY A 776 24.20 29.45 -43.04
CA GLY A 776 25.41 29.56 -42.24
C GLY A 776 26.67 29.56 -43.10
N VAL A 777 26.77 28.62 -44.05
CA VAL A 777 27.89 28.54 -45.00
C VAL A 777 27.96 29.78 -45.88
N ARG A 778 26.81 30.24 -46.41
CA ARG A 778 26.73 31.42 -47.28
C ARG A 778 27.12 32.71 -46.55
N ALA A 779 26.53 32.96 -45.38
CA ALA A 779 26.78 34.16 -44.59
C ALA A 779 28.25 34.26 -44.15
N PHE A 780 28.86 33.12 -43.80
CA PHE A 780 30.28 33.04 -43.49
C PHE A 780 31.14 33.42 -44.71
N ALA A 781 30.86 32.86 -45.90
CA ALA A 781 31.56 33.19 -47.13
C ALA A 781 31.40 34.67 -47.53
N GLU A 782 30.22 35.25 -47.28
CA GLU A 782 29.87 36.63 -47.59
C GLU A 782 30.30 37.64 -46.48
N LYS A 783 30.83 37.15 -45.35
CA LYS A 783 31.23 37.96 -44.18
C LYS A 783 30.11 38.87 -43.64
N ARG A 784 28.89 38.35 -43.62
CA ARG A 784 27.73 39.03 -43.02
C ARG A 784 27.15 38.20 -41.87
N ARG A 785 26.28 38.81 -41.07
CA ARG A 785 25.52 38.06 -40.07
C ARG A 785 24.53 37.11 -40.78
N PRO A 786 24.39 35.86 -40.31
CA PRO A 786 23.39 34.94 -40.80
C PRO A 786 21.98 35.39 -40.39
N VAL A 787 20.98 35.00 -41.17
CA VAL A 787 19.56 35.19 -40.85
C VAL A 787 18.90 33.83 -40.71
N TRP A 788 18.73 33.40 -39.47
CA TRP A 788 18.17 32.09 -39.14
C TRP A 788 16.67 32.01 -39.36
N ARG A 789 16.19 30.87 -39.85
CA ARG A 789 14.78 30.60 -40.16
C ARG A 789 14.22 29.38 -39.42
N ASN A 790 15.08 28.60 -38.77
CA ASN A 790 14.70 27.37 -38.05
C ASN A 790 13.97 26.35 -38.94
N ARG A 791 14.41 26.21 -40.20
CA ARG A 791 13.88 25.27 -41.21
C ARG A 791 14.97 24.76 -42.12
#